data_AF-A0A444Y8I2-F1
#
_entry.id   AF-A0A444Y8I2-F1
#
_cell.length_a   1.000
_cell.length_b   1.000
_cell.length_c   1.000
_cell.angle_alpha   90.00
_cell.angle_beta   90.00
_cell.angle_gamma   90.00
#
_symmetry.space_group_name_H-M   'P 1'
#
loop_
_entity.id
_entity.type
_entity.pdbx_description
1 polymer ?
#
loop_
_entity_poly.entity_id
_entity_poly.type
_entity_poly.pdbx_seq_one_letter_code
_entity_poly.pdbx_strand_id
1 'polypeptide(L)'
;MGFVLVLVSMVLVLGCGDGEGKECTNQPTQSHTFRYHLLTSKNQTRKQEVMSHSRYHLTPIRNMSLNEEQEEEEEGQDDDWTMLYGRMKMKKEPEGLLKEVSLHDVRLHGGSIHGQAQNTNLKYLLMLDVDRLIWSFRKTCGLPTPGTPYGGWEDPTIEVRGHFVGHYLSASALMWASTHNEELKKKMSALVANLSICQQKIGTGYLSAFPSEFFDRFEAIQYVWAPYYTIHKIMAGLLDQHSIAENPQALKMVTWMVDYFYKRVRNVIRKYSIDWHYQTLNEETGGMNDVLYRLYSITGDPKHLLLAHLFDKPCFLGLLAVKANDIAQFHANTHIPVVVGSQMRYEVTGDPLYKEIGTFFMDIVNSSHSYATGGTSVNELWSDPNRMIETLKETNNEESCTTYNMLKVSRNLFRWTKEISYADYYERALTNGVLSIQRGTEPGVMLYYLPQGPGASKAISKFGWGTQFNSFWCCYGTGIESFSKLGDSIYFEEEGKNPSLYIIQYISSSLNWKSAQIMLNQTVVPPSSMDSFLRISLTFSPTKKTSSTSSTLNLRLPTWTHIHGAKLTLNSDTLPLPSPGNFVSITRKWSGSDKLTLQFPIPLRTEAIKDDRPEYASIRAILYGPYLLAGHSTADWDIKTASNASITDWITPIPAIYNTQLFSFYQHFSGSSFILTSLKNSLTMKKSPKPGTSLALHATFRIINIQAKHSSRISTTLRDFIGKSVMLEPFDLPGTQVGSVFVLVSGLDGRNESISLESKSHKGCFVHSGMSSGKEVKIRCKSNSDADASSFNKDASFIARRGLRKYDPISFVAKGANRNFLLEPLLAFRDEHYTVYFNIQE
;
A
#
# COMPACT_ATOMS: atom_id res chain seq x y z
N MET A 1 -50.19 -16.79 52.05
CA MET A 1 -49.56 -15.47 52.23
C MET A 1 -48.17 -15.58 51.63
N GLY A 2 -47.83 -15.08 50.46
CA GLY A 2 -48.28 -13.91 49.74
C GLY A 2 -47.00 -13.28 49.17
N PHE A 3 -46.78 -13.47 47.86
CA PHE A 3 -45.80 -12.76 47.01
C PHE A 3 -44.31 -12.77 47.40
N VAL A 4 -43.57 -13.84 47.02
CA VAL A 4 -42.14 -13.77 46.59
C VAL A 4 -41.85 -14.94 45.65
N LEU A 5 -41.96 -14.76 44.32
CA LEU A 5 -41.54 -15.76 43.33
C LEU A 5 -41.39 -15.15 41.93
N VAL A 6 -40.43 -14.23 41.73
CA VAL A 6 -40.06 -13.71 40.39
C VAL A 6 -38.54 -13.53 40.17
N LEU A 7 -37.66 -13.83 41.13
CA LEU A 7 -36.23 -13.47 41.02
C LEU A 7 -35.27 -14.65 41.17
N VAL A 8 -35.26 -15.59 40.21
CA VAL A 8 -34.10 -16.50 39.98
C VAL A 8 -33.83 -16.86 38.49
N SER A 9 -34.72 -16.59 37.53
CA SER A 9 -34.53 -17.11 36.15
C SER A 9 -33.95 -16.12 35.12
N MET A 10 -33.21 -15.09 35.51
CA MET A 10 -32.81 -14.00 34.60
C MET A 10 -31.34 -13.56 34.70
N VAL A 11 -30.38 -14.49 34.69
CA VAL A 11 -28.93 -14.18 34.69
C VAL A 11 -28.09 -15.04 33.70
N LEU A 12 -28.68 -15.75 32.72
CA LEU A 12 -27.89 -16.60 31.79
C LEU A 12 -28.22 -16.44 30.28
N VAL A 13 -28.61 -15.23 29.83
CA VAL A 13 -28.81 -14.95 28.38
C VAL A 13 -28.29 -13.56 27.98
N LEU A 14 -27.10 -13.18 28.41
CA LEU A 14 -26.42 -11.97 27.90
C LEU A 14 -24.93 -12.28 27.72
N GLY A 15 -24.59 -12.83 26.56
CA GLY A 15 -23.19 -13.22 26.30
C GLY A 15 -22.85 -13.81 24.93
N CYS A 16 -23.75 -13.77 23.93
CA CYS A 16 -23.42 -14.07 22.54
C CYS A 16 -24.26 -13.15 21.65
N GLY A 17 -23.72 -11.98 21.32
CA GLY A 17 -24.19 -11.23 20.16
C GLY A 17 -23.64 -11.90 18.92
N ASP A 18 -24.27 -12.99 18.48
CA ASP A 18 -24.08 -13.50 17.13
C ASP A 18 -24.75 -12.49 16.19
N GLY A 19 -23.94 -11.66 15.54
CA GLY A 19 -24.42 -10.84 14.44
C GLY A 19 -24.84 -11.74 13.29
N GLU A 20 -26.14 -11.78 13.00
CA GLU A 20 -26.65 -12.32 11.73
C GLU A 20 -26.02 -11.50 10.59
N GLY A 21 -25.14 -12.13 9.81
CA GLY A 21 -24.51 -11.51 8.64
C GLY A 21 -25.52 -11.22 7.54
N LYS A 22 -25.26 -10.19 6.72
CA LYS A 22 -26.09 -9.87 5.55
C LYS A 22 -26.19 -11.07 4.60
N GLU A 23 -27.35 -11.29 3.99
CA GLU A 23 -27.65 -12.40 3.04
C GLU A 23 -26.79 -12.42 1.75
N CYS A 24 -25.85 -11.47 1.60
CA CYS A 24 -24.82 -11.41 0.55
C CYS A 24 -23.39 -11.54 1.09
N THR A 25 -23.24 -11.92 2.36
CA THR A 25 -21.96 -12.14 3.04
C THR A 25 -21.91 -13.56 3.55
N ASN A 26 -20.72 -14.16 3.44
CA ASN A 26 -20.28 -15.39 4.10
C ASN A 26 -21.06 -15.73 5.39
N GLN A 27 -21.66 -16.91 5.50
CA GLN A 27 -21.82 -17.54 6.81
C GLN A 27 -20.44 -18.06 7.27
N PRO A 28 -19.96 -17.72 8.49
CA PRO A 28 -19.82 -16.39 9.08
C PRO A 28 -18.49 -15.75 8.64
N THR A 29 -18.51 -14.59 7.97
CA THR A 29 -17.44 -13.54 7.96
C THR A 29 -15.99 -13.97 8.24
N GLN A 30 -15.39 -14.84 7.40
CA GLN A 30 -13.99 -15.28 7.61
C GLN A 30 -13.03 -14.52 6.70
N SER A 31 -12.25 -13.61 7.28
CA SER A 31 -11.10 -12.97 6.64
C SER A 31 -10.06 -13.99 6.15
N HIS A 32 -9.23 -13.65 5.15
CA HIS A 32 -8.14 -14.53 4.72
C HIS A 32 -7.23 -14.89 5.89
N THR A 33 -7.01 -13.92 6.77
CA THR A 33 -6.26 -14.13 8.00
C THR A 33 -6.87 -15.19 8.89
N PHE A 34 -8.19 -15.14 9.11
CA PHE A 34 -8.89 -16.15 9.90
C PHE A 34 -8.71 -17.54 9.29
N ARG A 35 -8.88 -17.66 7.96
CA ARG A 35 -8.78 -18.93 7.23
C ARG A 35 -7.38 -19.53 7.29
N TYR A 36 -6.34 -18.71 7.12
CA TYR A 36 -4.97 -19.17 7.30
C TYR A 36 -4.73 -19.74 8.70
N HIS A 37 -5.18 -19.05 9.76
CA HIS A 37 -5.07 -19.55 11.12
C HIS A 37 -5.88 -20.83 11.36
N LEU A 38 -7.06 -20.93 10.77
CA LEU A 38 -7.88 -22.14 10.84
C LEU A 38 -7.13 -23.33 10.22
N LEU A 39 -6.58 -23.18 9.01
CA LEU A 39 -5.87 -24.25 8.29
C LEU A 39 -4.54 -24.63 8.95
N THR A 40 -3.81 -23.66 9.52
CA THR A 40 -2.53 -23.92 10.21
C THR A 40 -2.67 -24.38 11.66
N SER A 41 -3.88 -24.32 12.24
CA SER A 41 -4.14 -24.77 13.61
C SER A 41 -3.86 -26.26 13.81
N LYS A 42 -3.23 -26.62 14.94
CA LYS A 42 -3.07 -28.01 15.38
C LYS A 42 -4.31 -28.57 16.11
N ASN A 43 -5.27 -27.73 16.45
CA ASN A 43 -6.50 -28.14 17.15
C ASN A 43 -7.53 -28.69 16.13
N GLN A 44 -7.60 -30.02 16.03
CA GLN A 44 -8.49 -30.72 15.09
C GLN A 44 -9.97 -30.53 15.42
N THR A 45 -10.33 -30.47 16.71
CA THR A 45 -11.72 -30.25 17.16
C THR A 45 -12.23 -28.89 16.69
N ARG A 46 -11.45 -27.82 16.92
CA ARG A 46 -11.80 -26.47 16.44
C ARG A 46 -11.93 -26.40 14.92
N LYS A 47 -11.07 -27.11 14.17
CA LYS A 47 -11.18 -27.21 12.71
C LYS A 47 -12.49 -27.87 12.32
N GLN A 48 -12.82 -29.02 12.91
CA GLN A 48 -14.05 -29.75 12.63
C GLN A 48 -15.29 -28.95 13.02
N GLU A 49 -15.28 -28.25 14.17
CA GLU A 49 -16.36 -27.36 14.59
C GLU A 49 -16.58 -26.24 13.57
N VAL A 50 -15.56 -25.43 13.27
CA VAL A 50 -15.73 -24.30 12.33
C VAL A 50 -16.11 -24.77 10.91
N MET A 51 -15.58 -25.91 10.46
CA MET A 51 -15.90 -26.50 9.15
C MET A 51 -17.24 -27.26 9.12
N SER A 52 -17.81 -27.62 10.27
CA SER A 52 -19.15 -28.23 10.38
C SER A 52 -20.25 -27.19 10.59
N HIS A 53 -19.95 -26.06 11.25
CA HIS A 53 -20.88 -24.95 11.46
C HIS A 53 -21.13 -24.15 10.16
N SER A 54 -20.26 -24.27 9.16
CA SER A 54 -20.52 -23.78 7.79
C SER A 54 -21.64 -24.55 7.06
N ARG A 55 -22.28 -25.53 7.72
CA ARG A 55 -23.42 -26.31 7.19
C ARG A 55 -24.81 -25.89 7.74
N TYR A 56 -24.98 -24.76 8.43
CA TYR A 56 -26.27 -24.41 9.05
C TYR A 56 -27.08 -23.30 8.32
N HIS A 57 -28.03 -23.80 7.48
CA HIS A 57 -29.39 -23.33 7.08
C HIS A 57 -29.56 -22.00 6.29
N LEU A 58 -30.31 -21.92 5.17
CA LEU A 58 -31.70 -22.39 4.86
C LEU A 58 -31.80 -23.01 3.43
N THR A 59 -32.21 -24.26 3.18
CA THR A 59 -33.58 -24.85 3.21
C THR A 59 -33.46 -26.38 3.12
N PRO A 60 -34.50 -27.17 3.48
CA PRO A 60 -34.43 -28.63 3.40
C PRO A 60 -34.21 -29.08 1.96
N ILE A 61 -33.20 -29.91 1.75
CA ILE A 61 -33.09 -30.77 0.57
C ILE A 61 -34.40 -31.57 0.51
N ARG A 62 -35.32 -31.14 -0.36
CA ARG A 62 -36.42 -32.01 -0.74
C ARG A 62 -35.77 -33.14 -1.51
N ASN A 63 -35.83 -34.35 -0.94
CA ASN A 63 -35.39 -35.58 -1.59
C ASN A 63 -35.87 -35.58 -3.05
N MET A 64 -34.96 -35.29 -3.97
CA MET A 64 -35.20 -35.53 -5.39
C MET A 64 -34.75 -36.97 -5.61
N SER A 65 -35.72 -37.88 -5.44
CA SER A 65 -35.62 -39.24 -5.92
C SER A 65 -35.17 -39.21 -7.37
N LEU A 66 -34.03 -39.86 -7.63
CA LEU A 66 -33.58 -40.26 -8.94
C LEU A 66 -34.73 -40.99 -9.64
N ASN A 67 -35.33 -40.33 -10.62
CA ASN A 67 -35.97 -41.03 -11.73
C ASN A 67 -35.20 -40.65 -12.98
N GLU A 68 -34.77 -41.69 -13.68
CA GLU A 68 -34.18 -41.67 -15.01
C GLU A 68 -35.17 -41.05 -16.02
N GLU A 69 -34.59 -40.62 -17.15
CA GLU A 69 -35.25 -40.17 -18.39
C GLU A 69 -35.64 -38.68 -18.47
N GLN A 70 -34.78 -37.90 -19.13
CA GLN A 70 -35.17 -37.06 -20.28
C GLN A 70 -33.92 -36.48 -20.98
N GLU A 71 -33.61 -37.03 -22.15
CA GLU A 71 -32.56 -36.58 -23.09
C GLU A 71 -33.09 -35.55 -24.12
N GLU A 72 -34.18 -34.82 -23.84
CA GLU A 72 -34.85 -33.94 -24.84
C GLU A 72 -34.91 -32.43 -24.52
N GLU A 73 -33.98 -31.87 -23.72
CA GLU A 73 -33.91 -30.41 -23.45
C GLU A 73 -32.58 -29.74 -23.88
N GLU A 74 -31.91 -30.20 -24.93
CA GLU A 74 -30.70 -29.49 -25.43
C GLU A 74 -31.00 -28.22 -26.22
N GLU A 75 -32.12 -28.14 -26.96
CA GLU A 75 -32.40 -26.98 -27.85
C GLU A 75 -33.01 -25.77 -27.13
N GLY A 76 -33.88 -25.96 -26.13
CA GLY A 76 -34.62 -24.85 -25.50
C GLY A 76 -33.81 -23.97 -24.53
N GLN A 77 -32.74 -24.49 -23.93
CA GLN A 77 -31.90 -23.71 -23.00
C GLN A 77 -30.79 -22.92 -23.71
N ASP A 78 -30.25 -23.40 -24.83
CA ASP A 78 -29.29 -22.63 -25.62
C ASP A 78 -29.94 -21.35 -26.19
N ASP A 79 -31.25 -21.39 -26.46
CA ASP A 79 -32.06 -20.21 -26.78
C ASP A 79 -32.17 -19.21 -25.61
N ASP A 80 -32.26 -19.66 -24.35
CA ASP A 80 -32.31 -18.77 -23.17
C ASP A 80 -30.96 -18.08 -22.89
N TRP A 81 -29.85 -18.79 -23.09
CA TRP A 81 -28.51 -18.21 -23.01
C TRP A 81 -28.20 -17.26 -24.17
N THR A 82 -28.67 -17.59 -25.36
CA THR A 82 -28.61 -16.72 -26.54
C THR A 82 -29.48 -15.48 -26.34
N MET A 83 -30.63 -15.60 -25.67
CA MET A 83 -31.46 -14.49 -25.23
C MET A 83 -30.80 -13.63 -24.15
N LEU A 84 -30.15 -14.22 -23.15
CA LEU A 84 -29.37 -13.50 -22.13
C LEU A 84 -28.24 -12.71 -22.79
N TYR A 85 -27.51 -13.32 -23.72
CA TYR A 85 -26.52 -12.65 -24.57
C TYR A 85 -27.15 -11.52 -25.40
N GLY A 86 -28.30 -11.78 -26.04
CA GLY A 86 -29.06 -10.77 -26.78
C GLY A 86 -29.59 -9.62 -25.91
N ARG A 87 -29.90 -9.87 -24.63
CA ARG A 87 -30.30 -8.87 -23.63
C ARG A 87 -29.13 -8.06 -23.09
N MET A 88 -27.90 -8.58 -23.14
CA MET A 88 -26.67 -7.80 -22.92
C MET A 88 -26.37 -6.80 -24.05
N LYS A 89 -27.31 -6.63 -25.00
CA LYS A 89 -27.37 -5.63 -26.07
C LYS A 89 -26.29 -4.56 -25.93
N MET A 90 -25.21 -4.75 -26.68
CA MET A 90 -24.11 -3.79 -26.83
C MET A 90 -24.76 -2.47 -27.27
N LYS A 91 -24.86 -1.49 -26.36
CA LYS A 91 -25.50 -0.22 -26.69
C LYS A 91 -24.62 0.57 -27.64
N LYS A 92 -23.31 0.61 -27.33
CA LYS A 92 -22.15 1.08 -28.11
C LYS A 92 -20.98 1.20 -27.12
N GLU A 93 -19.74 0.88 -27.50
CA GLU A 93 -18.58 1.20 -26.64
C GLU A 93 -18.56 2.70 -26.29
N PRO A 94 -18.23 3.08 -25.04
CA PRO A 94 -18.19 4.49 -24.65
C PRO A 94 -17.16 5.28 -25.48
N GLU A 95 -17.57 6.45 -25.98
CA GLU A 95 -16.67 7.38 -26.67
C GLU A 95 -15.93 8.30 -25.68
N GLY A 96 -14.73 8.75 -26.07
CA GLY A 96 -13.99 9.77 -25.31
C GLY A 96 -13.24 9.27 -24.07
N LEU A 97 -13.12 7.94 -23.89
CA LEU A 97 -12.30 7.36 -22.84
C LEU A 97 -10.82 7.65 -23.07
N LEU A 98 -10.11 8.07 -22.02
CA LEU A 98 -8.66 8.20 -22.10
C LEU A 98 -7.99 6.83 -22.24
N LYS A 99 -7.03 6.76 -23.16
CA LYS A 99 -6.16 5.61 -23.37
C LYS A 99 -4.96 5.68 -22.44
N GLU A 100 -4.57 4.51 -21.99
CA GLU A 100 -3.42 4.33 -21.12
C GLU A 100 -2.15 4.44 -21.95
N VAL A 101 -1.15 5.14 -21.43
CA VAL A 101 0.19 5.11 -22.01
C VAL A 101 0.86 3.79 -21.63
N SER A 102 1.43 3.11 -22.63
CA SER A 102 2.14 1.85 -22.41
C SER A 102 3.30 2.03 -21.41
N LEU A 103 3.41 1.11 -20.45
CA LEU A 103 4.56 1.04 -19.54
C LEU A 103 5.89 0.88 -20.28
N HIS A 104 5.87 0.29 -21.48
CA HIS A 104 7.05 0.20 -22.36
C HIS A 104 7.60 1.58 -22.73
N ASP A 105 6.79 2.62 -22.69
CA ASP A 105 7.16 3.97 -23.10
C ASP A 105 7.46 4.90 -21.91
N VAL A 106 7.30 4.45 -20.66
CA VAL A 106 7.54 5.26 -19.45
C VAL A 106 8.72 4.70 -18.65
N ARG A 107 9.73 5.53 -18.36
CA ARG A 107 10.87 5.16 -17.49
C ARG A 107 10.94 6.10 -16.31
N LEU A 108 10.86 5.54 -15.10
CA LEU A 108 11.08 6.30 -13.88
C LEU A 108 12.55 6.64 -13.69
N HIS A 109 12.84 7.84 -13.20
CA HIS A 109 14.21 8.21 -12.86
C HIS A 109 14.67 7.46 -11.62
N GLY A 110 15.77 6.71 -11.72
CA GLY A 110 16.25 5.82 -10.65
C GLY A 110 16.62 6.52 -9.34
N GLY A 111 16.92 7.83 -9.37
CA GLY A 111 17.17 8.63 -8.17
C GLY A 111 15.91 9.03 -7.39
N SER A 112 14.73 8.92 -8.00
CA SER A 112 13.45 9.25 -7.35
C SER A 112 13.01 8.16 -6.37
N ILE A 113 12.14 8.51 -5.43
CA ILE A 113 11.56 7.53 -4.48
C ILE A 113 10.84 6.39 -5.19
N HIS A 114 10.11 6.70 -6.27
CA HIS A 114 9.38 5.72 -7.07
C HIS A 114 10.33 4.79 -7.83
N GLY A 115 11.40 5.33 -8.42
CA GLY A 115 12.44 4.54 -9.09
C GLY A 115 13.19 3.62 -8.12
N GLN A 116 13.47 4.08 -6.89
CA GLN A 116 14.06 3.24 -5.85
C GLN A 116 13.11 2.12 -5.40
N ALA A 117 11.82 2.42 -5.24
CA ALA A 117 10.81 1.44 -4.86
C ALA A 117 10.61 0.36 -5.94
N GLN A 118 10.55 0.78 -7.21
CA GLN A 118 10.51 -0.11 -8.37
C GLN A 118 11.74 -1.03 -8.41
N ASN A 119 12.94 -0.47 -8.24
CA ASN A 119 14.18 -1.26 -8.25
C ASN A 119 14.27 -2.25 -7.08
N THR A 120 13.77 -1.87 -5.90
CA THR A 120 13.70 -2.76 -4.74
C THR A 120 12.78 -3.95 -5.02
N ASN A 121 11.65 -3.73 -5.69
CA ASN A 121 10.76 -4.79 -6.12
C ASN A 121 11.36 -5.65 -7.25
N LEU A 122 12.06 -5.04 -8.22
CA LEU A 122 12.74 -5.79 -9.30
C LEU A 122 13.74 -6.79 -8.70
N LYS A 123 14.54 -6.36 -7.72
CA LYS A 123 15.46 -7.25 -7.00
C LYS A 123 14.72 -8.42 -6.35
N TYR A 124 13.54 -8.17 -5.77
CA TYR A 124 12.75 -9.24 -5.16
C TYR A 124 12.22 -10.23 -6.20
N LEU A 125 11.68 -9.75 -7.32
CA LEU A 125 11.21 -10.63 -8.40
C LEU A 125 12.35 -11.52 -8.94
N LEU A 126 13.55 -10.96 -9.11
CA LEU A 126 14.73 -11.71 -9.57
C LEU A 126 15.20 -12.76 -8.54
N MET A 127 15.02 -12.52 -7.25
CA MET A 127 15.37 -13.48 -6.19
C MET A 127 14.51 -14.74 -6.19
N LEU A 128 13.30 -14.69 -6.75
CA LEU A 128 12.38 -15.82 -6.73
C LEU A 128 12.79 -16.87 -7.76
N ASP A 129 12.98 -18.09 -7.28
CA ASP A 129 13.28 -19.26 -8.10
C ASP A 129 12.03 -19.80 -8.83
N VAL A 130 12.18 -20.08 -10.12
CA VAL A 130 11.07 -20.51 -10.99
C VAL A 130 10.61 -21.92 -10.65
N ASP A 131 11.53 -22.85 -10.34
CA ASP A 131 11.19 -24.23 -9.98
C ASP A 131 10.41 -24.30 -8.66
N ARG A 132 10.76 -23.43 -7.70
CA ARG A 132 10.01 -23.27 -6.44
C ARG A 132 8.62 -22.68 -6.65
N LEU A 133 8.45 -21.71 -7.56
CA LEU A 133 7.14 -21.12 -7.89
C LEU A 133 6.18 -22.17 -8.47
N ILE A 134 6.65 -23.00 -9.41
CA ILE A 134 5.81 -24.01 -10.08
C ILE A 134 5.73 -25.34 -9.34
N TRP A 135 6.34 -25.46 -8.15
CA TRP A 135 6.45 -26.72 -7.43
C TRP A 135 5.09 -27.39 -7.22
N SER A 136 4.10 -26.64 -6.72
CA SER A 136 2.75 -27.16 -6.43
C SER A 136 1.94 -27.46 -7.70
N PHE A 137 2.20 -26.73 -8.80
CA PHE A 137 1.59 -27.02 -10.11
C PHE A 137 2.09 -28.35 -10.68
N ARG A 138 3.41 -28.57 -10.64
CA ARG A 138 4.05 -29.83 -11.04
C ARG A 138 3.56 -31.00 -10.19
N LYS A 139 3.44 -30.79 -8.87
CA LYS A 139 2.90 -31.80 -7.96
C LYS A 139 1.48 -32.21 -8.35
N THR A 140 0.63 -31.24 -8.67
CA THR A 140 -0.77 -31.44 -9.04
C THR A 140 -0.92 -32.22 -10.35
N CYS A 141 -0.07 -31.96 -11.36
CA CYS A 141 -0.11 -32.66 -12.64
C CYS A 141 0.76 -33.92 -12.71
N GLY A 142 1.36 -34.34 -11.59
CA GLY A 142 2.18 -35.56 -11.51
C GLY A 142 3.56 -35.46 -12.19
N LEU A 143 4.11 -34.26 -12.34
CA LEU A 143 5.46 -34.03 -12.86
C LEU A 143 6.50 -33.98 -11.72
N PRO A 144 7.80 -34.21 -12.01
CA PRO A 144 8.88 -34.06 -11.03
C PRO A 144 8.93 -32.65 -10.44
N THR A 145 9.13 -32.53 -9.13
CA THR A 145 9.11 -31.25 -8.39
C THR A 145 10.52 -30.90 -7.86
N PRO A 146 11.44 -30.39 -8.69
CA PRO A 146 12.78 -30.00 -8.24
C PRO A 146 12.71 -28.86 -7.21
N GLY A 147 13.63 -28.87 -6.25
CA GLY A 147 13.70 -27.88 -5.18
C GLY A 147 12.67 -28.08 -4.07
N THR A 148 12.43 -27.02 -3.29
CA THR A 148 11.46 -27.00 -2.19
C THR A 148 10.39 -25.93 -2.42
N PRO A 149 9.13 -26.18 -2.06
CA PRO A 149 8.08 -25.18 -2.22
C PRO A 149 8.37 -23.93 -1.38
N TYR A 150 7.70 -22.84 -1.72
CA TYR A 150 7.66 -21.67 -0.84
C TYR A 150 6.76 -21.92 0.37
N GLY A 151 7.00 -21.19 1.47
CA GLY A 151 6.18 -21.30 2.68
C GLY A 151 5.01 -20.32 2.68
N GLY A 152 4.45 -20.07 3.86
CA GLY A 152 3.34 -19.12 4.02
C GLY A 152 2.08 -19.60 3.31
N TRP A 153 1.41 -18.72 2.56
CA TRP A 153 0.19 -19.11 1.82
C TRP A 153 0.46 -19.92 0.55
N GLU A 154 1.73 -20.03 0.13
CA GLU A 154 2.16 -20.92 -0.96
C GLU A 154 2.60 -22.32 -0.47
N ASP A 155 2.53 -22.57 0.84
CA ASP A 155 2.82 -23.89 1.38
C ASP A 155 1.88 -24.95 0.76
N PRO A 156 2.37 -26.15 0.39
CA PRO A 156 1.57 -27.18 -0.28
C PRO A 156 0.32 -27.63 0.49
N THR A 157 0.26 -27.43 1.80
CA THR A 157 -0.87 -27.78 2.66
C THR A 157 -1.95 -26.69 2.72
N ILE A 158 -1.69 -25.51 2.18
CA ILE A 158 -2.61 -24.37 2.19
C ILE A 158 -3.49 -24.39 0.94
N GLU A 159 -4.79 -24.13 1.13
CA GLU A 159 -5.78 -24.25 0.04
C GLU A 159 -5.69 -23.14 -1.01
N VAL A 160 -5.20 -21.94 -0.65
CA VAL A 160 -5.05 -20.79 -1.58
C VAL A 160 -3.73 -20.78 -2.38
N ARG A 161 -2.89 -21.80 -2.23
CA ARG A 161 -1.58 -21.91 -2.92
C ARG A 161 -1.72 -21.75 -4.45
N GLY A 162 -0.70 -21.20 -5.08
CA GLY A 162 -0.67 -20.85 -6.50
C GLY A 162 -1.15 -19.42 -6.80
N HIS A 163 -1.83 -18.76 -5.86
CA HIS A 163 -2.33 -17.40 -6.07
C HIS A 163 -1.19 -16.39 -6.25
N PHE A 164 -0.09 -16.52 -5.51
CA PHE A 164 1.06 -15.63 -5.65
C PHE A 164 1.78 -15.87 -6.97
N VAL A 165 1.79 -17.11 -7.49
CA VAL A 165 2.34 -17.41 -8.81
C VAL A 165 1.57 -16.68 -9.91
N GLY A 166 0.23 -16.60 -9.78
CA GLY A 166 -0.60 -15.75 -10.64
C GLY A 166 -0.20 -14.27 -10.56
N HIS A 167 -0.05 -13.73 -9.35
CA HIS A 167 0.43 -12.36 -9.16
C HIS A 167 1.85 -12.14 -9.72
N TYR A 168 2.75 -13.11 -9.61
CA TYR A 168 4.10 -13.03 -10.16
C TYR A 168 4.09 -12.96 -11.69
N LEU A 169 3.17 -13.67 -12.36
CA LEU A 169 2.99 -13.55 -13.82
C LEU A 169 2.62 -12.10 -14.20
N SER A 170 1.65 -11.48 -13.53
CA SER A 170 1.29 -10.07 -13.77
C SER A 170 2.45 -9.13 -13.43
N ALA A 171 3.02 -9.25 -12.23
CA ALA A 171 4.07 -8.36 -11.74
C ALA A 171 5.34 -8.41 -12.59
N SER A 172 5.71 -9.59 -13.12
CA SER A 172 6.88 -9.72 -13.99
C SER A 172 6.65 -9.14 -15.39
N ALA A 173 5.46 -9.28 -15.96
CA ALA A 173 5.09 -8.61 -17.22
C ALA A 173 5.14 -7.08 -17.08
N LEU A 174 4.51 -6.55 -16.02
CA LEU A 174 4.49 -5.12 -15.70
C LEU A 174 5.90 -4.56 -15.46
N MET A 175 6.72 -5.28 -14.68
CA MET A 175 8.09 -4.85 -14.38
C MET A 175 8.98 -4.92 -15.61
N TRP A 176 8.83 -5.95 -16.45
CA TRP A 176 9.56 -6.06 -17.71
C TRP A 176 9.21 -4.91 -18.64
N ALA A 177 7.93 -4.55 -18.79
CA ALA A 177 7.55 -3.37 -19.57
C ALA A 177 8.15 -2.07 -19.00
N SER A 178 8.19 -1.94 -17.67
CA SER A 178 8.71 -0.74 -17.01
C SER A 178 10.25 -0.62 -17.02
N THR A 179 10.99 -1.71 -17.26
CA THR A 179 12.47 -1.73 -17.09
C THR A 179 13.25 -2.32 -18.26
N HIS A 180 12.61 -3.15 -19.09
CA HIS A 180 13.24 -4.06 -20.04
C HIS A 180 14.37 -4.92 -19.44
N ASN A 181 14.22 -5.37 -18.20
CA ASN A 181 15.20 -6.26 -17.59
C ASN A 181 15.17 -7.66 -18.26
N GLU A 182 16.26 -8.01 -18.96
CA GLU A 182 16.37 -9.27 -19.72
C GLU A 182 16.44 -10.53 -18.84
N GLU A 183 16.96 -10.44 -17.62
CA GLU A 183 16.99 -11.58 -16.70
C GLU A 183 15.57 -11.94 -16.23
N LEU A 184 14.78 -10.92 -15.89
CA LEU A 184 13.37 -11.09 -15.55
C LEU A 184 12.58 -11.65 -16.74
N LYS A 185 12.86 -11.17 -17.97
CA LYS A 185 12.25 -11.69 -19.20
C LYS A 185 12.48 -13.21 -19.33
N LYS A 186 13.70 -13.68 -19.10
CA LYS A 186 14.02 -15.12 -19.12
C LYS A 186 13.23 -15.89 -18.08
N LYS A 187 13.18 -15.38 -16.82
CA LYS A 187 12.45 -16.03 -15.72
C LYS A 187 10.94 -16.10 -15.98
N MET A 188 10.32 -15.00 -16.42
CA MET A 188 8.87 -14.98 -16.67
C MET A 188 8.48 -15.87 -17.86
N SER A 189 9.26 -15.87 -18.94
CA SER A 189 9.04 -16.76 -20.09
C SER A 189 9.21 -18.23 -19.71
N ALA A 190 10.22 -18.56 -18.90
CA ALA A 190 10.42 -19.91 -18.38
C ALA A 190 9.24 -20.36 -17.48
N LEU A 191 8.70 -19.46 -16.67
CA LEU A 191 7.52 -19.74 -15.85
C LEU A 191 6.31 -20.09 -16.72
N VAL A 192 5.97 -19.26 -17.71
CA VAL A 192 4.86 -19.51 -18.64
C VAL A 192 5.04 -20.84 -19.36
N ALA A 193 6.23 -21.11 -19.90
CA ALA A 193 6.52 -22.36 -20.61
C ALA A 193 6.31 -23.59 -19.71
N ASN A 194 6.80 -23.55 -18.46
CA ASN A 194 6.63 -24.66 -17.52
C ASN A 194 5.18 -24.85 -17.05
N LEU A 195 4.43 -23.77 -16.84
CA LEU A 195 3.00 -23.85 -16.55
C LEU A 195 2.22 -24.43 -17.73
N SER A 196 2.60 -24.10 -18.97
CA SER A 196 2.00 -24.68 -20.17
C SER A 196 2.20 -26.20 -20.22
N ILE A 197 3.40 -26.70 -19.88
CA ILE A 197 3.66 -28.14 -19.77
C ILE A 197 2.73 -28.79 -18.73
N CYS A 198 2.51 -28.13 -17.58
CA CYS A 198 1.59 -28.63 -16.56
C CYS A 198 0.14 -28.69 -17.07
N GLN A 199 -0.34 -27.64 -17.73
CA GLN A 199 -1.69 -27.58 -18.31
C GLN A 199 -1.88 -28.65 -19.39
N GLN A 200 -0.88 -28.84 -20.26
CA GLN A 200 -0.89 -29.88 -21.30
C GLN A 200 -0.90 -31.29 -20.70
N LYS A 201 -0.14 -31.52 -19.63
CA LYS A 201 -0.11 -32.82 -18.93
C LYS A 201 -1.47 -33.17 -18.33
N ILE A 202 -2.22 -32.18 -17.82
CA ILE A 202 -3.59 -32.38 -17.33
C ILE A 202 -4.55 -32.62 -18.50
N GLY A 203 -4.37 -31.92 -19.63
CA GLY A 203 -5.06 -32.21 -20.90
C GLY A 203 -6.51 -31.74 -21.00
N THR A 204 -7.06 -31.06 -19.97
CA THR A 204 -8.46 -30.61 -19.94
C THR A 204 -8.64 -29.11 -20.15
N GLY A 205 -7.54 -28.34 -20.13
CA GLY A 205 -7.54 -26.87 -20.05
C GLY A 205 -7.41 -26.33 -18.63
N TYR A 206 -7.59 -27.19 -17.62
CA TYR A 206 -7.39 -26.85 -16.22
C TYR A 206 -5.92 -26.54 -15.90
N LEU A 207 -5.68 -25.49 -15.12
CA LEU A 207 -4.37 -25.13 -14.58
C LEU A 207 -4.53 -24.52 -13.19
N SER A 208 -3.99 -25.19 -12.17
CA SER A 208 -3.90 -24.69 -10.80
C SER A 208 -2.79 -25.40 -10.03
N ALA A 209 -2.44 -24.87 -8.85
CA ALA A 209 -1.54 -25.51 -7.88
C ALA A 209 -2.27 -26.51 -6.95
N PHE A 210 -3.56 -26.72 -7.16
CA PHE A 210 -4.43 -27.64 -6.42
C PHE A 210 -5.33 -28.46 -7.38
N PRO A 211 -5.88 -29.60 -6.95
CA PRO A 211 -6.75 -30.42 -7.81
C PRO A 211 -8.11 -29.76 -8.06
N SER A 212 -8.77 -30.15 -9.17
CA SER A 212 -10.08 -29.62 -9.55
C SER A 212 -11.19 -29.86 -8.52
N GLU A 213 -11.01 -30.82 -7.61
CA GLU A 213 -11.93 -31.13 -6.50
C GLU A 213 -12.25 -29.92 -5.61
N PHE A 214 -11.35 -28.94 -5.52
CA PHE A 214 -11.61 -27.71 -4.77
C PHE A 214 -12.80 -26.93 -5.35
N PHE A 215 -12.99 -27.01 -6.67
CA PHE A 215 -14.18 -26.44 -7.32
C PHE A 215 -15.42 -27.30 -7.09
N ASP A 216 -15.29 -28.62 -6.93
CA ASP A 216 -16.43 -29.47 -6.60
C ASP A 216 -16.99 -29.09 -5.21
N ARG A 217 -16.10 -28.84 -4.24
CA ARG A 217 -16.46 -28.30 -2.92
C ARG A 217 -17.10 -26.91 -3.01
N PHE A 218 -16.48 -25.97 -3.72
CA PHE A 218 -17.01 -24.62 -3.91
C PHE A 218 -18.43 -24.65 -4.48
N GLU A 219 -18.62 -25.45 -5.54
CA GLU A 219 -19.87 -25.54 -6.28
C GLU A 219 -20.94 -26.32 -5.50
N ALA A 220 -20.54 -27.15 -4.54
CA ALA A 220 -21.41 -27.80 -3.58
C ALA A 220 -21.65 -26.97 -2.29
N ILE A 221 -21.17 -25.72 -2.23
CA ILE A 221 -21.24 -24.83 -1.05
C ILE A 221 -20.65 -25.52 0.20
N GLN A 222 -19.53 -26.20 -0.01
CA GLN A 222 -18.72 -26.78 1.05
C GLN A 222 -17.53 -25.87 1.32
N TYR A 223 -17.09 -25.81 2.58
CA TYR A 223 -15.92 -25.03 2.96
C TYR A 223 -14.75 -25.37 2.03
N VAL A 224 -14.14 -24.36 1.41
CA VAL A 224 -12.89 -24.41 0.66
C VAL A 224 -12.37 -22.98 0.54
N TRP A 225 -11.06 -22.78 0.62
CA TRP A 225 -10.52 -21.42 0.56
C TRP A 225 -10.35 -20.91 -0.87
N ALA A 226 -11.28 -20.03 -1.31
CA ALA A 226 -11.16 -19.11 -2.44
C ALA A 226 -10.50 -19.67 -3.74
N PRO A 227 -10.98 -20.80 -4.29
CA PRO A 227 -10.39 -21.39 -5.48
C PRO A 227 -10.56 -20.52 -6.74
N TYR A 228 -11.70 -19.82 -6.90
CA TYR A 228 -11.91 -18.89 -8.02
C TYR A 228 -11.05 -17.63 -7.90
N TYR A 229 -10.80 -17.11 -6.69
CA TYR A 229 -9.82 -16.03 -6.47
C TYR A 229 -8.43 -16.43 -6.99
N THR A 230 -7.99 -17.66 -6.71
CA THR A 230 -6.67 -18.17 -7.12
C THR A 230 -6.58 -18.27 -8.63
N ILE A 231 -7.60 -18.84 -9.26
CA ILE A 231 -7.67 -18.95 -10.73
C ILE A 231 -7.73 -17.57 -11.39
N HIS A 232 -8.47 -16.62 -10.82
CA HIS A 232 -8.45 -15.24 -11.29
C HIS A 232 -7.02 -14.69 -11.37
N LYS A 233 -6.16 -14.91 -10.34
CA LYS A 233 -4.76 -14.43 -10.39
C LYS A 233 -3.97 -15.10 -11.49
N ILE A 234 -4.14 -16.40 -11.69
CA ILE A 234 -3.44 -17.14 -12.75
C ILE A 234 -3.89 -16.63 -14.12
N MET A 235 -5.20 -16.47 -14.33
CA MET A 235 -5.76 -15.98 -15.59
C MET A 235 -5.35 -14.53 -15.87
N ALA A 236 -5.41 -13.65 -14.87
CA ALA A 236 -4.99 -12.26 -15.01
C ALA A 236 -3.49 -12.17 -15.33
N GLY A 237 -2.67 -12.99 -14.65
CA GLY A 237 -1.25 -13.14 -14.92
C GLY A 237 -0.94 -13.59 -16.34
N LEU A 238 -1.63 -14.62 -16.83
CA LEU A 238 -1.47 -15.09 -18.22
C LEU A 238 -1.94 -14.06 -19.23
N LEU A 239 -3.04 -13.35 -18.95
CA LEU A 239 -3.53 -12.28 -19.79
C LEU A 239 -2.52 -11.13 -19.87
N ASP A 240 -1.92 -10.73 -18.75
CA ASP A 240 -0.89 -9.68 -18.72
C ASP A 240 0.39 -10.14 -19.44
N GLN A 241 0.78 -11.41 -19.32
CA GLN A 241 1.89 -11.97 -20.10
C GLN A 241 1.62 -11.88 -21.62
N HIS A 242 0.37 -11.96 -22.06
CA HIS A 242 0.01 -11.73 -23.45
C HIS A 242 -0.05 -10.23 -23.80
N SER A 243 -0.90 -9.47 -23.12
CA SER A 243 -1.23 -8.08 -23.48
C SER A 243 -0.09 -7.10 -23.23
N ILE A 244 0.80 -7.40 -22.28
CA ILE A 244 1.92 -6.53 -21.89
C ILE A 244 3.26 -7.12 -22.32
N ALA A 245 3.46 -8.42 -22.09
CA ALA A 245 4.72 -9.10 -22.43
C ALA A 245 4.75 -9.69 -23.85
N GLU A 246 3.67 -9.55 -24.62
CA GLU A 246 3.54 -10.04 -26.00
C GLU A 246 3.77 -11.56 -26.14
N ASN A 247 3.46 -12.35 -25.09
CA ASN A 247 3.61 -13.79 -25.10
C ASN A 247 2.37 -14.49 -25.70
N PRO A 248 2.45 -15.09 -26.90
CA PRO A 248 1.30 -15.72 -27.55
C PRO A 248 0.91 -17.06 -26.92
N GLN A 249 1.82 -17.75 -26.21
CA GLN A 249 1.50 -18.99 -25.49
C GLN A 249 0.54 -18.70 -24.34
N ALA A 250 0.73 -17.58 -23.65
CA ALA A 250 -0.09 -17.21 -22.50
C ALA A 250 -1.56 -16.98 -22.89
N LEU A 251 -1.84 -16.37 -24.05
CA LEU A 251 -3.21 -16.22 -24.55
C LEU A 251 -3.89 -17.58 -24.78
N LYS A 252 -3.19 -18.52 -25.42
CA LYS A 252 -3.73 -19.88 -25.64
C LYS A 252 -4.06 -20.57 -24.32
N MET A 253 -3.19 -20.42 -23.32
CA MET A 253 -3.39 -21.02 -22.00
C MET A 253 -4.63 -20.44 -21.31
N VAL A 254 -4.79 -19.12 -21.27
CA VAL A 254 -5.94 -18.48 -20.60
C VAL A 254 -7.25 -18.75 -21.33
N THR A 255 -7.28 -18.74 -22.67
CA THR A 255 -8.48 -19.13 -23.43
C THR A 255 -8.89 -20.57 -23.12
N TRP A 256 -7.92 -21.49 -23.04
CA TRP A 256 -8.21 -22.89 -22.72
C TRP A 256 -8.71 -23.07 -21.27
N MET A 257 -8.20 -22.27 -20.33
CA MET A 257 -8.76 -22.20 -18.96
C MET A 257 -10.21 -21.71 -18.99
N VAL A 258 -10.51 -20.66 -19.77
CA VAL A 258 -11.87 -20.14 -19.86
C VAL A 258 -12.82 -21.17 -20.48
N ASP A 259 -12.42 -21.90 -21.51
CA ASP A 259 -13.23 -22.99 -22.07
C ASP A 259 -13.57 -24.05 -21.00
N TYR A 260 -12.61 -24.38 -20.13
CA TYR A 260 -12.84 -25.30 -19.01
C TYR A 260 -13.86 -24.74 -18.01
N PHE A 261 -13.66 -23.51 -17.52
CA PHE A 261 -14.54 -22.92 -16.51
C PHE A 261 -15.91 -22.54 -17.06
N TYR A 262 -16.01 -22.15 -18.34
CA TYR A 262 -17.28 -21.89 -19.02
C TYR A 262 -18.17 -23.14 -19.01
N LYS A 263 -17.63 -24.29 -19.45
CA LYS A 263 -18.34 -25.58 -19.42
C LYS A 263 -18.75 -25.96 -17.99
N ARG A 264 -17.83 -25.77 -17.05
CA ARG A 264 -18.05 -26.10 -15.64
C ARG A 264 -19.18 -25.29 -15.02
N VAL A 265 -19.15 -23.95 -15.14
CA VAL A 265 -20.20 -23.06 -14.62
C VAL A 265 -21.56 -23.36 -15.28
N ARG A 266 -21.59 -23.58 -16.61
CA ARG A 266 -22.81 -24.01 -17.31
C ARG A 266 -23.38 -25.31 -16.73
N ASN A 267 -22.53 -26.28 -16.42
CA ASN A 267 -22.97 -27.54 -15.82
C ASN A 267 -23.48 -27.37 -14.39
N VAL A 268 -22.89 -26.48 -13.58
CA VAL A 268 -23.40 -26.13 -12.25
C VAL A 268 -24.79 -25.53 -12.35
N ILE A 269 -24.98 -24.57 -13.25
CA ILE A 269 -26.28 -23.90 -13.42
C ILE A 269 -27.35 -24.88 -13.93
N ARG A 270 -27.00 -25.76 -14.87
CA ARG A 270 -27.89 -26.83 -15.34
C ARG A 270 -28.27 -27.83 -14.25
N LYS A 271 -27.29 -28.23 -13.42
CA LYS A 271 -27.49 -29.22 -12.36
C LYS A 271 -28.27 -28.66 -11.17
N TYR A 272 -28.06 -27.39 -10.84
CA TYR A 272 -28.65 -26.75 -9.66
C TYR A 272 -29.58 -25.61 -10.05
N SER A 273 -29.05 -24.41 -10.28
CA SER A 273 -29.76 -23.25 -10.82
C SER A 273 -28.79 -22.07 -10.98
N ILE A 274 -29.25 -20.97 -11.59
CA ILE A 274 -28.48 -19.71 -11.61
C ILE A 274 -28.37 -19.08 -10.21
N ASP A 275 -29.43 -19.19 -9.40
CA ASP A 275 -29.43 -18.70 -8.02
C ASP A 275 -28.42 -19.46 -7.16
N TRP A 276 -28.32 -20.78 -7.35
CA TRP A 276 -27.30 -21.60 -6.71
C TRP A 276 -25.91 -21.11 -7.08
N HIS A 277 -25.63 -20.89 -8.37
CA HIS A 277 -24.36 -20.32 -8.82
C HIS A 277 -24.07 -18.99 -8.11
N TYR A 278 -25.02 -18.06 -8.02
CA TYR A 278 -24.81 -16.80 -7.30
C TYR A 278 -24.61 -16.97 -5.79
N GLN A 279 -25.23 -17.97 -5.16
CA GLN A 279 -24.97 -18.34 -3.77
C GLN A 279 -23.52 -18.83 -3.60
N THR A 280 -22.98 -19.61 -4.55
CA THR A 280 -21.57 -20.06 -4.49
C THR A 280 -20.59 -18.87 -4.51
N LEU A 281 -20.94 -17.75 -5.18
CA LEU A 281 -20.13 -16.53 -5.22
C LEU A 281 -20.09 -15.76 -3.88
N ASN A 282 -20.70 -16.28 -2.81
CA ASN A 282 -20.42 -15.80 -1.45
C ASN A 282 -19.02 -16.19 -1.01
N GLU A 283 -18.46 -17.28 -1.54
CA GLU A 283 -17.04 -17.57 -1.46
C GLU A 283 -16.25 -16.71 -2.46
N GLU A 284 -15.04 -16.28 -2.09
CA GLU A 284 -14.32 -15.24 -2.82
C GLU A 284 -13.86 -15.70 -4.22
N THR A 285 -14.23 -14.90 -5.22
CA THR A 285 -13.85 -15.11 -6.62
C THR A 285 -12.81 -14.11 -7.13
N GLY A 286 -12.49 -13.07 -6.35
CA GLY A 286 -11.70 -11.93 -6.83
C GLY A 286 -12.37 -11.25 -8.04
N GLY A 287 -11.57 -10.72 -8.97
CA GLY A 287 -12.03 -10.09 -10.21
C GLY A 287 -12.17 -11.08 -11.36
N MET A 288 -12.88 -12.20 -11.17
CA MET A 288 -13.18 -13.13 -12.28
C MET A 288 -13.95 -12.40 -13.41
N ASN A 289 -14.89 -11.53 -13.06
CA ASN A 289 -15.59 -10.70 -14.03
C ASN A 289 -14.62 -9.76 -14.78
N ASP A 290 -13.71 -9.07 -14.07
CA ASP A 290 -12.68 -8.19 -14.67
C ASP A 290 -11.84 -8.90 -15.73
N VAL A 291 -11.18 -10.01 -15.36
CA VAL A 291 -10.28 -10.72 -16.29
C VAL A 291 -11.02 -11.28 -17.51
N LEU A 292 -12.27 -11.71 -17.34
CA LEU A 292 -13.09 -12.26 -18.44
C LEU A 292 -13.58 -11.16 -19.38
N TYR A 293 -14.00 -9.99 -18.86
CA TYR A 293 -14.33 -8.84 -19.72
C TYR A 293 -13.10 -8.33 -20.49
N ARG A 294 -11.93 -8.26 -19.84
CA ARG A 294 -10.67 -7.92 -20.52
C ARG A 294 -10.31 -8.92 -21.61
N LEU A 295 -10.48 -10.22 -21.37
CA LEU A 295 -10.23 -11.25 -22.38
C LEU A 295 -11.23 -11.15 -23.55
N TYR A 296 -12.49 -10.83 -23.27
CA TYR A 296 -13.49 -10.56 -24.32
C TYR A 296 -13.05 -9.41 -25.24
N SER A 297 -12.55 -8.29 -24.70
CA SER A 297 -12.04 -7.17 -25.51
C SER A 297 -10.91 -7.56 -26.47
N ILE A 298 -10.17 -8.64 -26.20
CA ILE A 298 -9.08 -9.13 -27.05
C ILE A 298 -9.59 -10.15 -28.08
N THR A 299 -10.51 -11.01 -27.69
CA THR A 299 -10.88 -12.22 -28.45
C THR A 299 -12.18 -12.08 -29.22
N GLY A 300 -13.08 -11.21 -28.75
CA GLY A 300 -14.46 -11.10 -29.25
C GLY A 300 -15.33 -12.33 -28.99
N ASP A 301 -14.85 -13.35 -28.25
CA ASP A 301 -15.61 -14.59 -28.04
C ASP A 301 -16.77 -14.37 -27.07
N PRO A 302 -18.04 -14.54 -27.50
CA PRO A 302 -19.21 -14.30 -26.67
C PRO A 302 -19.25 -15.13 -25.38
N LYS A 303 -18.57 -16.29 -25.33
CA LYS A 303 -18.46 -17.11 -24.11
C LYS A 303 -17.78 -16.36 -22.98
N HIS A 304 -16.76 -15.56 -23.30
CA HIS A 304 -16.02 -14.76 -22.33
C HIS A 304 -16.92 -13.69 -21.72
N LEU A 305 -17.72 -13.01 -22.54
CA LEU A 305 -18.68 -12.00 -22.10
C LEU A 305 -19.74 -12.62 -21.17
N LEU A 306 -20.33 -13.76 -21.57
CA LEU A 306 -21.35 -14.43 -20.78
C LEU A 306 -20.78 -14.93 -19.44
N LEU A 307 -19.61 -15.55 -19.45
CA LEU A 307 -18.97 -16.01 -18.21
C LEU A 307 -18.64 -14.83 -17.29
N ALA A 308 -18.13 -13.72 -17.84
CA ALA A 308 -17.86 -12.51 -17.06
C ALA A 308 -19.10 -12.03 -16.31
N HIS A 309 -20.24 -11.97 -17.01
CA HIS A 309 -21.51 -11.57 -16.41
C HIS A 309 -21.97 -12.50 -15.29
N LEU A 310 -21.79 -13.81 -15.45
CA LEU A 310 -22.10 -14.78 -14.39
C LEU A 310 -21.25 -14.58 -13.12
N PHE A 311 -20.15 -13.83 -13.19
CA PHE A 311 -19.35 -13.44 -12.03
C PHE A 311 -19.61 -12.01 -11.52
N ASP A 312 -20.60 -11.28 -12.04
CA ASP A 312 -20.91 -9.89 -11.62
C ASP A 312 -21.47 -9.79 -10.17
N LYS A 313 -21.77 -10.89 -9.50
CA LYS A 313 -22.34 -10.93 -8.13
C LYS A 313 -23.49 -9.90 -7.94
N PRO A 314 -24.67 -10.13 -8.56
CA PRO A 314 -25.77 -9.16 -8.58
C PRO A 314 -26.21 -8.67 -7.20
N CYS A 315 -26.08 -9.48 -6.17
CA CYS A 315 -26.56 -9.16 -4.85
C CYS A 315 -25.70 -8.08 -4.12
N PHE A 316 -24.41 -7.94 -4.51
CA PHE A 316 -23.57 -6.82 -4.06
C PHE A 316 -23.67 -5.62 -5.00
N LEU A 317 -23.53 -5.83 -6.32
CA LEU A 317 -23.63 -4.72 -7.29
C LEU A 317 -25.03 -4.08 -7.32
N GLY A 318 -26.07 -4.85 -7.01
CA GLY A 318 -27.45 -4.38 -6.89
C GLY A 318 -27.63 -3.33 -5.79
N LEU A 319 -26.94 -3.47 -4.65
CA LEU A 319 -26.93 -2.47 -3.57
C LEU A 319 -26.36 -1.14 -4.08
N LEU A 320 -25.26 -1.21 -4.83
CA LEU A 320 -24.62 -0.03 -5.42
C LEU A 320 -25.48 0.57 -6.55
N ALA A 321 -26.15 -0.27 -7.33
CA ALA A 321 -27.05 0.14 -8.42
C ALA A 321 -28.23 0.98 -7.91
N VAL A 322 -28.79 0.63 -6.75
CA VAL A 322 -29.87 1.39 -6.09
C VAL A 322 -29.35 2.53 -5.20
N LYS A 323 -28.05 2.82 -5.26
CA LYS A 323 -27.37 3.86 -4.48
C LYS A 323 -27.54 3.71 -2.96
N ALA A 324 -27.48 2.48 -2.45
CA ALA A 324 -27.51 2.19 -1.01
C ALA A 324 -26.09 2.14 -0.43
N ASN A 325 -25.80 2.98 0.58
CA ASN A 325 -24.57 2.87 1.38
C ASN A 325 -24.73 1.81 2.47
N ASP A 326 -24.72 0.54 2.05
CA ASP A 326 -24.87 -0.60 2.95
C ASP A 326 -23.72 -1.60 2.78
N ILE A 327 -22.48 -1.08 2.65
CA ILE A 327 -21.26 -1.91 2.44
C ILE A 327 -20.57 -2.34 3.75
N ALA A 328 -21.04 -1.87 4.91
CA ALA A 328 -20.52 -2.31 6.21
C ALA A 328 -20.61 -3.84 6.35
N GLN A 329 -19.60 -4.42 7.01
CA GLN A 329 -19.41 -5.85 7.27
C GLN A 329 -19.07 -6.72 6.04
N PHE A 330 -19.02 -6.14 4.84
CA PHE A 330 -18.44 -6.85 3.69
C PHE A 330 -16.91 -6.90 3.79
N HIS A 331 -16.32 -8.02 3.36
CA HIS A 331 -14.88 -8.15 3.20
C HIS A 331 -14.41 -7.27 2.03
N ALA A 332 -13.65 -6.23 2.34
CA ALA A 332 -13.37 -5.13 1.41
C ALA A 332 -12.69 -5.65 0.12
N ASN A 333 -11.62 -6.43 0.28
CA ASN A 333 -10.84 -6.89 -0.86
C ASN A 333 -11.53 -7.99 -1.71
N THR A 334 -12.58 -8.63 -1.20
CA THR A 334 -13.42 -9.51 -2.02
C THR A 334 -14.28 -8.71 -3.00
N HIS A 335 -14.77 -7.56 -2.55
CA HIS A 335 -15.82 -6.81 -3.25
C HIS A 335 -15.26 -5.71 -4.16
N ILE A 336 -14.13 -5.06 -3.81
CA ILE A 336 -13.52 -4.04 -4.69
C ILE A 336 -13.18 -4.62 -6.08
N PRO A 337 -12.59 -5.83 -6.24
CA PRO A 337 -12.36 -6.43 -7.56
C PRO A 337 -13.64 -6.67 -8.37
N VAL A 338 -14.76 -6.98 -7.72
CA VAL A 338 -16.06 -7.12 -8.40
C VAL A 338 -16.49 -5.77 -9.00
N VAL A 339 -16.27 -4.66 -8.28
CA VAL A 339 -16.48 -3.30 -8.80
C VAL A 339 -15.54 -2.99 -9.96
N VAL A 340 -14.27 -3.39 -9.89
CA VAL A 340 -13.34 -3.23 -11.02
C VAL A 340 -13.86 -3.96 -12.26
N GLY A 341 -14.36 -5.18 -12.13
CA GLY A 341 -14.97 -5.90 -13.24
C GLY A 341 -16.28 -5.27 -13.72
N SER A 342 -17.07 -4.68 -12.82
CA SER A 342 -18.26 -3.89 -13.16
C SER A 342 -17.87 -2.67 -14.01
N GLN A 343 -16.76 -2.01 -13.70
CA GLN A 343 -16.24 -0.90 -14.50
C GLN A 343 -15.79 -1.37 -15.89
N MET A 344 -15.10 -2.52 -15.97
CA MET A 344 -14.71 -3.09 -17.26
C MET A 344 -15.93 -3.44 -18.11
N ARG A 345 -17.03 -3.93 -17.51
CA ARG A 345 -18.30 -4.15 -18.23
C ARG A 345 -18.83 -2.88 -18.86
N TYR A 346 -18.73 -1.71 -18.20
CA TYR A 346 -19.11 -0.44 -18.81
C TYR A 346 -18.24 -0.13 -20.04
N GLU A 347 -16.92 -0.31 -19.95
CA GLU A 347 -16.01 -0.08 -21.07
C GLU A 347 -16.32 -0.99 -22.27
N VAL A 348 -16.68 -2.25 -22.00
CA VAL A 348 -17.04 -3.22 -23.06
C VAL A 348 -18.42 -2.97 -23.65
N THR A 349 -19.44 -2.77 -22.82
CA THR A 349 -20.85 -2.84 -23.25
C THR A 349 -21.50 -1.47 -23.47
N GLY A 350 -20.93 -0.43 -22.87
CA GLY A 350 -21.52 0.91 -22.81
C GLY A 350 -22.69 1.07 -21.85
N ASP A 351 -22.96 0.10 -20.97
CA ASP A 351 -24.10 0.18 -20.05
C ASP A 351 -23.90 1.22 -18.93
N PRO A 352 -24.63 2.38 -18.96
CA PRO A 352 -24.39 3.48 -18.03
C PRO A 352 -24.66 3.11 -16.57
N LEU A 353 -25.46 2.07 -16.29
CA LEU A 353 -25.68 1.59 -14.93
C LEU A 353 -24.35 1.23 -14.24
N TYR A 354 -23.44 0.62 -14.98
CA TYR A 354 -22.17 0.15 -14.45
C TYR A 354 -21.16 1.28 -14.25
N LYS A 355 -21.31 2.38 -14.99
CA LYS A 355 -20.63 3.64 -14.69
C LYS A 355 -21.12 4.22 -13.36
N GLU A 356 -22.44 4.30 -13.16
CA GLU A 356 -23.04 4.82 -11.93
C GLU A 356 -22.66 3.99 -10.69
N ILE A 357 -22.63 2.66 -10.81
CA ILE A 357 -22.17 1.75 -9.75
C ILE A 357 -20.74 2.09 -9.31
N GLY A 358 -19.81 2.21 -10.27
CA GLY A 358 -18.41 2.51 -9.98
C GLY A 358 -18.22 3.89 -9.34
N THR A 359 -18.91 4.90 -9.86
CA THR A 359 -18.89 6.27 -9.30
C THR A 359 -19.42 6.29 -7.87
N PHE A 360 -20.61 5.72 -7.64
CA PHE A 360 -21.23 5.72 -6.32
C PHE A 360 -20.43 4.94 -5.27
N PHE A 361 -19.83 3.80 -5.67
CA PHE A 361 -18.95 3.05 -4.79
C PHE A 361 -17.74 3.88 -4.33
N MET A 362 -17.10 4.58 -5.27
CA MET A 362 -15.97 5.46 -4.96
C MET A 362 -16.38 6.58 -3.98
N ASP A 363 -17.55 7.18 -4.20
CA ASP A 363 -18.08 8.23 -3.34
C ASP A 363 -18.33 7.74 -1.90
N ILE A 364 -18.95 6.56 -1.73
CA ILE A 364 -19.18 5.97 -0.41
C ILE A 364 -17.86 5.74 0.33
N VAL A 365 -16.91 5.03 -0.31
CA VAL A 365 -15.66 4.66 0.36
C VAL A 365 -14.91 5.92 0.78
N ASN A 366 -14.76 6.88 -0.13
CA ASN A 366 -14.03 8.12 0.13
C ASN A 366 -14.71 9.03 1.17
N SER A 367 -16.04 9.06 1.22
CA SER A 367 -16.79 9.91 2.16
C SER A 367 -16.85 9.34 3.58
N SER A 368 -16.88 8.01 3.74
CA SER A 368 -17.28 7.40 5.02
C SER A 368 -16.43 6.23 5.52
N HIS A 369 -15.56 5.62 4.69
CA HIS A 369 -14.77 4.44 5.05
C HIS A 369 -13.26 4.58 4.82
N SER A 370 -12.76 5.78 4.50
CA SER A 370 -11.35 6.01 4.17
C SER A 370 -10.57 6.71 5.29
N TYR A 371 -9.30 6.33 5.43
CA TYR A 371 -8.31 7.04 6.22
C TYR A 371 -7.66 8.17 5.42
N ALA A 372 -6.88 9.04 6.08
CA ALA A 372 -6.19 10.17 5.47
C ALA A 372 -5.12 9.74 4.44
N THR A 373 -4.68 8.48 4.51
CA THR A 373 -3.85 7.82 3.48
C THR A 373 -4.58 7.61 2.16
N GLY A 374 -5.91 7.65 2.14
CA GLY A 374 -6.76 7.23 1.02
C GLY A 374 -7.15 5.75 1.04
N GLY A 375 -6.54 4.94 1.91
CA GLY A 375 -6.89 3.52 2.08
C GLY A 375 -8.13 3.32 2.95
N THR A 376 -8.60 2.08 3.04
CA THR A 376 -9.87 1.71 3.72
C THR A 376 -9.71 0.38 4.47
N SER A 377 -10.76 -0.03 5.19
CA SER A 377 -10.91 -1.30 5.95
C SER A 377 -10.20 -1.37 7.31
N VAL A 378 -10.74 -2.24 8.16
CA VAL A 378 -10.14 -2.69 9.42
C VAL A 378 -10.45 -4.18 9.57
N ASN A 379 -9.45 -4.99 9.94
CA ASN A 379 -9.60 -6.45 9.99
C ASN A 379 -10.13 -7.05 8.67
N GLU A 380 -9.75 -6.46 7.52
CA GLU A 380 -10.20 -6.81 6.15
C GLU A 380 -11.67 -6.49 5.83
N LEU A 381 -12.42 -5.89 6.75
CA LEU A 381 -13.83 -5.56 6.61
C LEU A 381 -14.04 -4.05 6.54
N TRP A 382 -15.13 -3.60 5.91
CA TRP A 382 -15.63 -2.25 6.15
C TRP A 382 -16.39 -2.19 7.48
N SER A 383 -16.04 -1.22 8.32
CA SER A 383 -16.84 -0.87 9.51
C SER A 383 -18.10 -0.11 9.11
N ASP A 384 -18.94 0.21 10.09
CA ASP A 384 -20.05 1.13 9.88
C ASP A 384 -19.58 2.49 9.31
N PRO A 385 -20.38 3.11 8.42
CA PRO A 385 -20.01 4.38 7.79
C PRO A 385 -19.90 5.49 8.84
N ASN A 386 -18.92 6.39 8.66
CA ASN A 386 -18.67 7.52 9.56
C ASN A 386 -18.40 7.11 11.03
N ARG A 387 -17.77 5.95 11.24
CA ARG A 387 -17.34 5.44 12.55
C ARG A 387 -15.83 5.19 12.62
N MET A 388 -15.05 5.89 11.80
CA MET A 388 -13.63 5.57 11.59
C MET A 388 -12.78 5.69 12.87
N ILE A 389 -13.19 6.48 13.87
CA ILE A 389 -12.43 6.59 15.14
C ILE A 389 -12.36 5.26 15.90
N GLU A 390 -13.38 4.41 15.80
CA GLU A 390 -13.42 3.12 16.50
C GLU A 390 -12.38 2.16 15.95
N THR A 391 -12.11 2.28 14.65
CA THR A 391 -11.11 1.48 13.96
C THR A 391 -9.68 1.80 14.42
N LEU A 392 -9.41 3.00 14.94
CA LEU A 392 -8.07 3.40 15.39
C LEU A 392 -7.59 2.67 16.65
N LYS A 393 -8.48 1.95 17.34
CA LYS A 393 -8.13 1.08 18.48
C LYS A 393 -7.49 -0.23 18.03
N GLU A 394 -7.69 -0.59 16.77
CA GLU A 394 -7.11 -1.78 16.16
C GLU A 394 -5.73 -1.49 15.57
N THR A 395 -4.94 -2.55 15.36
CA THR A 395 -3.64 -2.45 14.64
C THR A 395 -3.72 -2.98 13.21
N ASN A 396 -4.88 -3.52 12.81
CA ASN A 396 -5.10 -4.16 11.52
C ASN A 396 -5.90 -3.24 10.59
N ASN A 397 -5.51 -1.96 10.53
CA ASN A 397 -6.10 -0.97 9.63
C ASN A 397 -5.49 -1.11 8.23
N GLU A 398 -6.25 -0.69 7.23
CA GLU A 398 -5.76 -0.49 5.85
C GLU A 398 -5.02 -1.71 5.30
N GLU A 399 -5.77 -2.75 4.95
CA GLU A 399 -5.23 -3.85 4.15
C GLU A 399 -4.71 -3.31 2.81
N SER A 400 -3.45 -3.62 2.49
CA SER A 400 -2.76 -3.09 1.30
C SER A 400 -3.41 -3.47 -0.03
N CYS A 401 -4.06 -4.65 -0.12
CA CYS A 401 -4.79 -5.07 -1.32
C CYS A 401 -5.98 -4.15 -1.62
N THR A 402 -6.64 -3.62 -0.60
CA THR A 402 -7.78 -2.70 -0.78
C THR A 402 -7.33 -1.42 -1.46
N THR A 403 -6.21 -0.83 -1.02
CA THR A 403 -5.59 0.34 -1.65
C THR A 403 -5.20 0.06 -3.10
N TYR A 404 -4.59 -1.10 -3.39
CA TYR A 404 -4.27 -1.50 -4.77
C TYR A 404 -5.50 -1.56 -5.69
N ASN A 405 -6.60 -2.16 -5.23
CA ASN A 405 -7.80 -2.29 -6.05
C ASN A 405 -8.59 -0.96 -6.14
N MET A 406 -8.60 -0.14 -5.08
CA MET A 406 -9.19 1.21 -5.13
C MET A 406 -8.46 2.14 -6.09
N LEU A 407 -7.13 1.98 -6.26
CA LEU A 407 -6.37 2.68 -7.30
C LEU A 407 -6.90 2.33 -8.70
N LYS A 408 -7.28 1.07 -8.97
CA LYS A 408 -7.92 0.69 -10.25
C LYS A 408 -9.28 1.38 -10.42
N VAL A 409 -10.10 1.38 -9.36
CA VAL A 409 -11.42 2.03 -9.37
C VAL A 409 -11.29 3.51 -9.73
N SER A 410 -10.46 4.23 -8.99
CA SER A 410 -10.20 5.65 -9.19
C SER A 410 -9.63 5.94 -10.58
N ARG A 411 -8.69 5.11 -11.06
CA ARG A 411 -8.07 5.26 -12.37
C ARG A 411 -9.05 5.11 -13.53
N ASN A 412 -9.94 4.13 -13.46
CA ASN A 412 -10.97 3.94 -14.48
C ASN A 412 -11.94 5.13 -14.50
N LEU A 413 -12.39 5.60 -13.33
CA LEU A 413 -13.22 6.80 -13.25
C LEU A 413 -12.51 8.03 -13.84
N PHE A 414 -11.22 8.23 -13.55
CA PHE A 414 -10.44 9.30 -14.18
C PHE A 414 -10.42 9.17 -15.71
N ARG A 415 -10.21 7.97 -16.26
CA ARG A 415 -10.21 7.74 -17.71
C ARG A 415 -11.54 8.11 -18.37
N TRP A 416 -12.65 7.99 -17.65
CA TRP A 416 -13.98 8.25 -18.17
C TRP A 416 -14.43 9.70 -18.01
N THR A 417 -14.10 10.33 -16.88
CA THR A 417 -14.64 11.65 -16.51
C THR A 417 -13.63 12.76 -16.60
N LYS A 418 -12.33 12.44 -16.54
CA LYS A 418 -11.20 13.39 -16.46
C LYS A 418 -11.28 14.28 -15.21
N GLU A 419 -12.05 13.89 -14.20
CA GLU A 419 -12.18 14.67 -12.97
C GLU A 419 -10.92 14.55 -12.10
N ILE A 420 -10.43 15.70 -11.65
CA ILE A 420 -9.18 15.77 -10.87
C ILE A 420 -9.32 15.15 -9.49
N SER A 421 -10.53 15.06 -8.94
CA SER A 421 -10.80 14.35 -7.68
C SER A 421 -10.26 12.91 -7.70
N TYR A 422 -10.40 12.20 -8.82
CA TYR A 422 -9.89 10.86 -8.98
C TYR A 422 -8.35 10.84 -9.14
N ALA A 423 -7.77 11.80 -9.85
CA ALA A 423 -6.31 11.92 -9.93
C ALA A 423 -5.67 12.25 -8.57
N ASP A 424 -6.33 13.07 -7.76
CA ASP A 424 -5.90 13.46 -6.42
C ASP A 424 -6.04 12.30 -5.43
N TYR A 425 -7.10 11.50 -5.54
CA TYR A 425 -7.21 10.26 -4.78
C TYR A 425 -6.07 9.30 -5.15
N TYR A 426 -5.79 9.12 -6.44
CA TYR A 426 -4.70 8.26 -6.90
C TYR A 426 -3.34 8.73 -6.35
N GLU A 427 -3.04 10.03 -6.41
CA GLU A 427 -1.83 10.63 -5.84
C GLU A 427 -1.72 10.35 -4.33
N ARG A 428 -2.81 10.57 -3.59
CA ARG A 428 -2.88 10.37 -2.14
C ARG A 428 -2.64 8.90 -1.76
N ALA A 429 -3.39 7.97 -2.36
CA ALA A 429 -3.33 6.55 -2.05
C ALA A 429 -2.00 5.90 -2.49
N LEU A 430 -1.44 6.35 -3.62
CA LEU A 430 -0.10 5.93 -4.06
C LEU A 430 0.98 6.41 -3.09
N THR A 431 0.98 7.71 -2.77
CA THR A 431 2.04 8.34 -1.96
C THR A 431 2.04 7.84 -0.52
N ASN A 432 0.86 7.69 0.08
CA ASN A 432 0.73 7.43 1.51
C ASN A 432 0.38 5.99 1.85
N GLY A 433 -0.42 5.32 1.01
CA GLY A 433 -0.74 3.91 1.14
C GLY A 433 0.36 3.05 0.54
N VAL A 434 0.45 3.00 -0.80
CA VAL A 434 1.33 2.07 -1.53
C VAL A 434 2.81 2.26 -1.18
N LEU A 435 3.36 3.48 -1.26
CA LEU A 435 4.79 3.67 -0.98
C LEU A 435 5.17 3.39 0.49
N SER A 436 4.20 3.34 1.41
CA SER A 436 4.43 3.07 2.83
C SER A 436 4.55 1.59 3.18
N ILE A 437 4.19 0.67 2.27
CA ILE A 437 4.13 -0.78 2.57
C ILE A 437 5.42 -1.52 2.26
N GLN A 438 6.40 -0.92 1.58
CA GLN A 438 7.72 -1.52 1.32
C GLN A 438 8.71 -1.06 2.40
N ARG A 439 9.43 -2.00 3.03
CA ARG A 439 10.38 -1.68 4.11
C ARG A 439 11.67 -1.06 3.57
N GLY A 440 11.65 0.24 3.31
CA GLY A 440 12.82 0.96 2.79
C GLY A 440 13.30 0.35 1.47
N THR A 441 14.56 -0.06 1.41
CA THR A 441 15.17 -0.67 0.21
C THR A 441 15.42 -2.18 0.36
N GLU A 442 14.70 -2.83 1.28
CA GLU A 442 14.81 -4.27 1.54
C GLU A 442 13.90 -5.05 0.59
N PRO A 443 14.45 -5.84 -0.36
CA PRO A 443 13.63 -6.59 -1.31
C PRO A 443 12.79 -7.64 -0.61
N GLY A 444 11.50 -7.70 -0.93
CA GLY A 444 10.60 -8.76 -0.44
C GLY A 444 10.15 -8.61 1.01
N VAL A 445 10.25 -7.41 1.59
CA VAL A 445 9.78 -7.13 2.95
C VAL A 445 8.67 -6.09 2.86
N MET A 446 7.43 -6.58 2.87
CA MET A 446 6.21 -5.77 2.69
C MET A 446 5.19 -5.99 3.81
N LEU A 447 4.27 -5.03 3.98
CA LEU A 447 3.15 -5.10 4.93
C LEU A 447 1.92 -5.77 4.37
N TYR A 448 1.11 -6.30 5.30
CA TYR A 448 -0.29 -6.62 5.07
C TYR A 448 -1.17 -5.41 5.43
N TYR A 449 -1.14 -5.02 6.70
CA TYR A 449 -1.88 -3.88 7.25
C TYR A 449 -0.97 -2.66 7.42
N LEU A 450 -1.51 -1.47 7.19
CA LEU A 450 -0.88 -0.19 7.49
C LEU A 450 -1.60 0.46 8.69
N PRO A 451 -1.08 0.31 9.92
CA PRO A 451 -1.74 0.79 11.13
C PRO A 451 -1.95 2.30 11.15
N GLN A 452 -3.10 2.76 11.64
CA GLN A 452 -3.49 4.18 11.66
C GLN A 452 -3.68 4.77 13.08
N GLY A 453 -3.71 3.90 14.10
CA GLY A 453 -3.94 4.30 15.48
C GLY A 453 -2.80 5.12 16.11
N PRO A 454 -3.07 5.81 17.24
CA PRO A 454 -2.06 6.54 17.98
C PRO A 454 -1.02 5.59 18.59
N GLY A 455 0.26 5.92 18.44
CA GLY A 455 1.34 5.07 18.94
C GLY A 455 1.48 3.72 18.23
N ALA A 456 0.86 3.54 17.06
CA ALA A 456 0.96 2.29 16.31
C ALA A 456 2.35 2.13 15.67
N SER A 457 2.69 0.91 15.24
CA SER A 457 3.91 0.64 14.46
C SER A 457 3.66 -0.41 13.40
N LYS A 458 4.24 -0.22 12.22
CA LYS A 458 4.19 -1.17 11.09
C LYS A 458 4.81 -2.52 11.46
N ALA A 459 5.75 -2.54 12.41
CA ALA A 459 6.44 -3.76 12.83
C ALA A 459 5.66 -4.65 13.81
N ILE A 460 4.61 -4.11 14.46
CA ILE A 460 3.85 -4.81 15.52
C ILE A 460 2.37 -5.05 15.18
N SER A 461 1.95 -4.77 13.94
CA SER A 461 0.65 -5.21 13.45
C SER A 461 0.58 -6.75 13.45
N LYS A 462 -0.62 -7.33 13.33
CA LYS A 462 -0.81 -8.80 13.39
C LYS A 462 0.15 -9.61 12.52
N PHE A 463 0.50 -9.09 11.35
CA PHE A 463 1.47 -9.69 10.44
C PHE A 463 2.86 -9.05 10.49
N GLY A 464 2.96 -7.83 11.00
CA GLY A 464 4.16 -7.01 10.93
C GLY A 464 4.72 -6.92 9.51
N TRP A 465 6.03 -6.89 9.41
CA TRP A 465 6.74 -7.04 8.15
C TRP A 465 6.81 -8.52 7.75
N GLY A 466 6.39 -8.85 6.53
CA GLY A 466 6.55 -10.21 6.03
C GLY A 466 8.00 -10.57 5.70
N THR A 467 8.19 -11.76 5.16
CA THR A 467 9.50 -12.33 4.82
C THR A 467 9.60 -12.68 3.34
N GLN A 468 10.83 -12.70 2.84
CA GLN A 468 11.15 -12.93 1.43
C GLN A 468 10.63 -14.27 0.87
N PHE A 469 10.50 -15.31 1.70
CA PHE A 469 10.25 -16.67 1.21
C PHE A 469 9.19 -17.45 2.02
N ASN A 470 8.51 -16.84 3.00
CA ASN A 470 7.56 -17.55 3.87
C ASN A 470 6.27 -16.77 4.18
N SER A 471 6.02 -15.62 3.53
CA SER A 471 4.78 -14.85 3.75
C SER A 471 3.76 -15.12 2.65
N PHE A 472 4.01 -14.60 1.45
CA PHE A 472 3.17 -14.80 0.25
C PHE A 472 1.67 -14.55 0.45
N TRP A 473 1.29 -13.62 1.33
CA TRP A 473 -0.10 -13.23 1.52
C TRP A 473 -0.71 -12.57 0.27
N CYS A 474 -2.03 -12.36 0.23
CA CYS A 474 -2.68 -11.57 -0.84
C CYS A 474 -1.97 -10.21 -1.04
N CYS A 475 -1.59 -9.54 0.06
CA CYS A 475 -0.89 -8.26 0.04
C CYS A 475 0.54 -8.35 -0.55
N TYR A 476 1.19 -9.51 -0.45
CA TYR A 476 2.45 -9.75 -1.17
C TYR A 476 2.20 -9.76 -2.68
N GLY A 477 1.15 -10.44 -3.12
CA GLY A 477 0.75 -10.50 -4.53
C GLY A 477 0.44 -9.12 -5.12
N THR A 478 -0.46 -8.36 -4.50
CA THR A 478 -0.77 -7.00 -4.96
C THR A 478 0.40 -6.03 -4.76
N GLY A 479 1.21 -6.22 -3.71
CA GLY A 479 2.39 -5.41 -3.46
C GLY A 479 3.40 -5.49 -4.59
N ILE A 480 3.75 -6.71 -5.03
CA ILE A 480 4.68 -6.88 -6.16
C ILE A 480 4.13 -6.30 -7.46
N GLU A 481 2.82 -6.33 -7.69
CA GLU A 481 2.21 -5.69 -8.87
C GLU A 481 2.26 -4.17 -8.78
N SER A 482 1.89 -3.58 -7.64
CA SER A 482 1.94 -2.12 -7.41
C SER A 482 3.30 -1.54 -7.72
N PHE A 483 4.37 -2.12 -7.15
CA PHE A 483 5.73 -1.62 -7.35
C PHE A 483 6.30 -1.93 -8.74
N SER A 484 5.67 -2.81 -9.52
CA SER A 484 6.03 -3.09 -10.90
C SER A 484 5.48 -2.10 -11.91
N LYS A 485 4.48 -1.28 -11.52
CA LYS A 485 3.71 -0.45 -12.43
C LYS A 485 3.58 1.02 -12.01
N LEU A 486 4.50 1.52 -11.17
CA LEU A 486 4.48 2.90 -10.64
C LEU A 486 4.46 4.01 -11.73
N GLY A 487 4.69 3.69 -13.01
CA GLY A 487 4.57 4.60 -14.14
C GLY A 487 3.23 4.57 -14.89
N ASP A 488 2.31 3.65 -14.57
CA ASP A 488 1.11 3.32 -15.38
C ASP A 488 0.01 4.38 -15.40
N SER A 489 0.11 5.35 -14.48
CA SER A 489 -0.91 6.37 -14.25
C SER A 489 -0.30 7.76 -14.13
N ILE A 490 0.90 7.95 -14.68
CA ILE A 490 1.51 9.29 -14.82
C ILE A 490 0.87 10.04 -15.99
N TYR A 491 0.66 9.32 -17.09
CA TYR A 491 0.27 9.87 -18.39
C TYR A 491 -0.91 9.11 -18.99
N PHE A 492 -1.85 9.84 -19.59
CA PHE A 492 -2.97 9.28 -20.35
C PHE A 492 -3.11 10.02 -21.69
N GLU A 493 -3.43 9.29 -22.75
CA GLU A 493 -3.64 9.87 -24.08
C GLU A 493 -5.13 9.99 -24.38
N GLU A 494 -5.51 11.07 -25.06
CA GLU A 494 -6.83 11.23 -25.65
C GLU A 494 -6.71 11.10 -27.17
N GLU A 495 -7.54 10.25 -27.76
CA GLU A 495 -7.60 10.10 -29.20
C GLU A 495 -8.23 11.32 -29.85
N GLY A 496 -7.64 11.77 -30.95
CA GLY A 496 -8.12 12.91 -31.71
C GLY A 496 -7.24 13.22 -32.90
N LYS A 497 -7.64 14.24 -33.69
CA LYS A 497 -6.86 14.69 -34.86
C LYS A 497 -5.45 15.15 -34.48
N ASN A 498 -5.29 15.73 -33.29
CA ASN A 498 -4.01 16.11 -32.71
C ASN A 498 -3.77 15.25 -31.46
N PRO A 499 -2.56 14.69 -31.27
CA PRO A 499 -2.22 13.98 -30.05
C PRO A 499 -2.40 14.86 -28.80
N SER A 500 -3.09 14.33 -27.79
CA SER A 500 -3.37 15.03 -26.52
C SER A 500 -2.94 14.15 -25.36
N LEU A 501 -2.16 14.70 -24.43
CA LEU A 501 -1.58 13.99 -23.29
C LEU A 501 -2.00 14.66 -21.97
N TYR A 502 -2.64 13.89 -21.09
CA TYR A 502 -2.93 14.29 -19.72
C TYR A 502 -1.80 13.83 -18.81
N ILE A 503 -1.18 14.78 -18.11
CA ILE A 503 -0.18 14.51 -17.07
C ILE A 503 -0.86 14.68 -15.72
N ILE A 504 -1.11 13.57 -15.04
CA ILE A 504 -1.85 13.57 -13.77
C ILE A 504 -0.99 13.30 -12.54
N GLN A 505 0.20 12.71 -12.69
CA GLN A 505 1.13 12.57 -11.57
C GLN A 505 2.43 13.31 -11.87
N TYR A 506 2.93 14.03 -10.87
CA TYR A 506 4.23 14.70 -10.93
C TYR A 506 5.30 13.80 -10.32
N ILE A 507 5.71 12.81 -11.12
CA ILE A 507 6.74 11.83 -10.77
C ILE A 507 7.89 11.97 -11.77
N SER A 508 9.14 12.02 -11.30
CA SER A 508 10.31 12.13 -12.19
C SER A 508 10.42 10.93 -13.14
N SER A 509 10.21 11.17 -14.43
CA SER A 509 10.13 10.12 -15.47
C SER A 509 10.38 10.67 -16.87
N SER A 510 10.79 9.79 -17.78
CA SER A 510 10.79 10.05 -19.22
C SER A 510 9.70 9.26 -19.92
N LEU A 511 9.02 9.88 -20.87
CA LEU A 511 8.00 9.29 -21.73
C LEU A 511 8.45 9.35 -23.20
N ASN A 512 8.42 8.20 -23.87
CA ASN A 512 8.43 8.12 -25.33
C ASN A 512 7.02 8.35 -25.88
N TRP A 513 6.67 9.62 -26.13
CA TRP A 513 5.35 10.01 -26.61
C TRP A 513 5.25 9.77 -28.12
N LYS A 514 4.98 8.52 -28.50
CA LYS A 514 5.00 8.04 -29.89
C LYS A 514 4.06 8.79 -30.82
N SER A 515 2.83 9.06 -30.38
CA SER A 515 1.79 9.72 -31.18
C SER A 515 2.19 11.16 -31.56
N ALA A 516 2.89 11.87 -30.68
CA ALA A 516 3.44 13.20 -30.93
C ALA A 516 4.89 13.20 -31.44
N GLN A 517 5.53 12.03 -31.53
CA GLN A 517 6.93 11.85 -31.96
C GLN A 517 7.94 12.61 -31.08
N ILE A 518 7.72 12.68 -29.77
CA ILE A 518 8.53 13.44 -28.81
C ILE A 518 8.96 12.54 -27.64
N MET A 519 10.22 12.68 -27.23
CA MET A 519 10.65 12.27 -25.89
C MET A 519 10.35 13.40 -24.91
N LEU A 520 9.46 13.15 -23.96
CA LEU A 520 9.13 14.06 -22.87
C LEU A 520 9.91 13.64 -21.62
N ASN A 521 10.67 14.56 -21.03
CA ASN A 521 11.39 14.31 -19.78
C ASN A 521 10.80 15.20 -18.67
N GLN A 522 10.24 14.58 -17.64
CA GLN A 522 9.68 15.22 -16.46
C GLN A 522 10.66 15.07 -15.28
N THR A 523 11.12 16.20 -14.75
CA THR A 523 11.97 16.24 -13.56
C THR A 523 11.27 17.00 -12.44
N VAL A 524 11.13 16.36 -11.29
CA VAL A 524 10.50 16.92 -10.10
C VAL A 524 11.57 17.15 -9.05
N VAL A 525 11.64 18.37 -8.53
CA VAL A 525 12.53 18.71 -7.41
C VAL A 525 11.89 18.14 -6.13
N PRO A 526 12.60 17.32 -5.34
CA PRO A 526 12.07 16.80 -4.08
C PRO A 526 11.64 17.94 -3.15
N PRO A 527 10.41 17.90 -2.60
CA PRO A 527 9.93 18.93 -1.70
C PRO A 527 10.69 18.90 -0.37
N SER A 528 10.70 20.04 0.30
CA SER A 528 11.35 20.27 1.60
C SER A 528 10.41 21.07 2.50
N SER A 529 10.51 20.90 3.81
CA SER A 529 9.73 21.69 4.77
C SER A 529 10.14 23.18 4.79
N MET A 530 11.37 23.50 4.39
CA MET A 530 11.87 24.88 4.31
C MET A 530 11.49 25.61 3.01
N ASP A 531 11.02 24.88 2.00
CA ASP A 531 10.68 25.40 0.69
C ASP A 531 9.32 24.85 0.26
N SER A 532 8.27 25.65 0.50
CA SER A 532 6.86 25.28 0.35
C SER A 532 6.38 25.25 -1.10
N PHE A 533 7.22 24.79 -2.02
CA PHE A 533 6.92 24.73 -3.45
C PHE A 533 7.33 23.38 -4.06
N LEU A 534 6.38 22.76 -4.76
CA LEU A 534 6.65 21.68 -5.69
C LEU A 534 7.08 22.29 -7.03
N ARG A 535 8.26 21.92 -7.54
CA ARG A 535 8.75 22.41 -8.84
C ARG A 535 8.94 21.25 -9.80
N ILE A 536 8.35 21.39 -10.98
CA ILE A 536 8.42 20.43 -12.08
C ILE A 536 9.01 21.12 -13.30
N SER A 537 9.92 20.43 -13.98
CA SER A 537 10.47 20.84 -15.28
C SER A 537 10.17 19.77 -16.31
N LEU A 538 9.53 20.16 -17.40
CA LEU A 538 9.30 19.34 -18.58
C LEU A 538 10.19 19.84 -19.72
N THR A 539 10.93 18.94 -20.33
CA THR A 539 11.76 19.21 -21.51
C THR A 539 11.42 18.23 -22.62
N PHE A 540 11.54 18.67 -23.86
CA PHE A 540 11.09 17.93 -25.03
C PHE A 540 12.27 17.61 -25.95
N SER A 541 12.24 16.47 -26.64
CA SER A 541 13.23 16.13 -27.66
C SER A 541 12.54 15.43 -28.82
N PRO A 542 12.49 16.02 -30.02
CA PRO A 542 11.90 15.37 -31.19
C PRO A 542 12.61 14.05 -31.51
N THR A 543 11.83 13.00 -31.76
CA THR A 543 12.36 11.67 -32.16
C THR A 543 12.70 11.59 -33.65
N LYS A 544 12.18 12.52 -34.46
CA LYS A 544 12.44 12.62 -35.91
C LYS A 544 12.88 14.04 -36.29
N LYS A 545 13.73 14.14 -37.32
CA LYS A 545 14.39 15.40 -37.74
C LYS A 545 13.47 16.42 -38.43
N THR A 546 12.28 16.04 -38.93
CA THR A 546 11.57 16.87 -39.94
C THR A 546 10.12 17.28 -39.68
N SER A 547 9.47 16.95 -38.55
CA SER A 547 8.25 17.65 -38.12
C SER A 547 7.80 17.18 -36.73
N SER A 548 7.63 18.07 -35.74
CA SER A 548 6.82 17.75 -34.57
C SER A 548 5.36 18.02 -34.89
N THR A 549 4.52 17.00 -34.70
CA THR A 549 3.06 17.12 -34.82
C THR A 549 2.57 18.11 -33.76
N SER A 550 1.68 19.03 -34.15
CA SER A 550 1.01 19.89 -33.17
C SER A 550 0.27 19.02 -32.17
N SER A 551 0.55 19.21 -30.89
CA SER A 551 0.07 18.33 -29.82
C SER A 551 -0.23 19.10 -28.55
N THR A 552 -1.13 18.56 -27.74
CA THR A 552 -1.69 19.22 -26.56
C THR A 552 -1.20 18.54 -25.29
N LEU A 553 -0.70 19.32 -24.33
CA LEU A 553 -0.45 18.87 -22.96
C LEU A 553 -1.54 19.41 -22.05
N ASN A 554 -2.18 18.54 -21.28
CA ASN A 554 -3.11 18.87 -20.21
C ASN A 554 -2.42 18.59 -18.87
N LEU A 555 -2.14 19.65 -18.11
CA LEU A 555 -1.39 19.56 -16.85
C LEU A 555 -2.35 19.73 -15.69
N ARG A 556 -2.42 18.75 -14.79
CA ARG A 556 -3.30 18.80 -13.61
C ARG A 556 -2.88 19.94 -12.67
N LEU A 557 -3.81 20.78 -12.25
CA LEU A 557 -3.61 21.59 -11.05
C LEU A 557 -4.24 20.86 -9.86
N PRO A 558 -3.44 20.32 -8.92
CA PRO A 558 -3.97 19.55 -7.77
C PRO A 558 -4.96 20.35 -6.93
N THR A 559 -5.96 19.72 -6.29
CA THR A 559 -6.88 20.47 -5.40
C THR A 559 -6.21 20.98 -4.12
N TRP A 560 -5.11 20.36 -3.70
CA TRP A 560 -4.38 20.77 -2.49
C TRP A 560 -3.53 22.03 -2.66
N THR A 561 -3.27 22.50 -3.88
CA THR A 561 -2.49 23.74 -4.10
C THR A 561 -3.38 24.99 -4.08
N HIS A 562 -2.76 26.16 -3.95
CA HIS A 562 -3.43 27.46 -4.10
C HIS A 562 -2.94 28.21 -5.33
N ILE A 563 -3.80 29.06 -5.91
CA ILE A 563 -3.45 29.86 -7.10
C ILE A 563 -2.39 30.92 -6.80
N HIS A 564 -2.41 31.48 -5.59
CA HIS A 564 -1.43 32.48 -5.16
C HIS A 564 -0.05 31.82 -4.99
N GLY A 565 0.89 32.19 -5.85
CA GLY A 565 2.25 31.62 -5.88
C GLY A 565 2.40 30.41 -6.82
N ALA A 566 1.31 29.88 -7.37
CA ALA A 566 1.37 28.92 -8.46
C ALA A 566 1.83 29.62 -9.74
N LYS A 567 2.72 28.98 -10.49
CA LYS A 567 3.28 29.53 -11.73
C LYS A 567 3.44 28.44 -12.78
N LEU A 568 3.11 28.79 -14.01
CA LEU A 568 3.45 28.02 -15.19
C LEU A 568 4.23 28.91 -16.13
N THR A 569 5.43 28.50 -16.48
CA THR A 569 6.31 29.24 -17.38
C THR A 569 6.66 28.35 -18.56
N LEU A 570 6.43 28.84 -19.77
CA LEU A 570 6.88 28.23 -21.01
C LEU A 570 8.01 29.08 -21.58
N ASN A 571 9.22 28.53 -21.60
CA ASN A 571 10.45 29.23 -21.93
C ASN A 571 10.66 30.41 -20.98
N SER A 572 10.43 31.64 -21.43
CA SER A 572 10.52 32.85 -20.63
C SER A 572 9.17 33.45 -20.26
N ASP A 573 8.07 32.92 -20.82
CA ASP A 573 6.74 33.52 -20.73
C ASP A 573 5.91 32.83 -19.64
N THR A 574 5.34 33.62 -18.73
CA THR A 574 4.40 33.09 -17.72
C THR A 574 3.00 32.98 -18.32
N LEU A 575 2.41 31.80 -18.23
CA LEU A 575 1.07 31.51 -18.74
C LEU A 575 0.02 31.63 -17.63
N PRO A 576 -1.23 32.03 -17.97
CA PRO A 576 -2.32 32.03 -17.01
C PRO A 576 -2.64 30.61 -16.55
N LEU A 577 -3.04 30.49 -15.29
CA LEU A 577 -3.45 29.23 -14.67
C LEU A 577 -4.94 29.27 -14.34
N PRO A 578 -5.68 28.16 -14.54
CA PRO A 578 -7.04 28.03 -14.04
C PRO A 578 -7.05 27.86 -12.51
N SER A 579 -8.24 27.81 -11.90
CA SER A 579 -8.35 27.47 -10.48
C SER A 579 -7.86 26.03 -10.21
N PRO A 580 -7.25 25.76 -9.04
CA PRO A 580 -6.95 24.40 -8.59
C PRO A 580 -8.14 23.46 -8.75
N GLY A 581 -7.89 22.19 -9.09
CA GLY A 581 -8.94 21.24 -9.47
C GLY A 581 -9.30 21.24 -10.97
N ASN A 582 -8.52 21.94 -11.81
CA ASN A 582 -8.68 21.98 -13.27
C ASN A 582 -7.38 21.63 -14.01
N PHE A 583 -7.49 21.38 -15.32
CA PHE A 583 -6.34 21.23 -16.20
C PHE A 583 -5.99 22.54 -16.89
N VAL A 584 -4.70 22.80 -17.08
CA VAL A 584 -4.22 23.80 -18.03
C VAL A 584 -3.76 23.10 -19.31
N SER A 585 -4.33 23.51 -20.45
CA SER A 585 -4.08 22.92 -21.76
C SER A 585 -3.15 23.81 -22.59
N ILE A 586 -2.10 23.23 -23.15
CA ILE A 586 -1.12 23.93 -24.00
C ILE A 586 -0.95 23.16 -25.29
N THR A 587 -1.32 23.77 -26.41
CA THR A 587 -1.19 23.18 -27.75
C THR A 587 -0.04 23.83 -28.50
N ARG A 588 0.96 23.03 -28.90
CA ARG A 588 2.13 23.53 -29.64
C ARG A 588 2.75 22.44 -30.52
N LYS A 589 3.57 22.87 -31.48
CA LYS A 589 4.66 22.05 -32.04
C LYS A 589 5.86 22.13 -31.10
N TRP A 590 6.00 21.16 -30.21
CA TRP A 590 7.10 21.12 -29.24
C TRP A 590 8.44 20.92 -29.93
N SER A 591 9.47 21.58 -29.42
CA SER A 591 10.83 21.59 -29.95
C SER A 591 11.86 21.32 -28.85
N GLY A 592 13.09 20.99 -29.24
CA GLY A 592 14.18 20.75 -28.28
C GLY A 592 14.57 21.95 -27.42
N SER A 593 14.22 23.17 -27.87
CA SER A 593 14.43 24.40 -27.11
C SER A 593 13.31 24.70 -26.11
N ASP A 594 12.18 24.00 -26.19
CA ASP A 594 11.06 24.26 -25.29
C ASP A 594 11.34 23.69 -23.89
N LYS A 595 11.09 24.52 -22.89
CA LYS A 595 11.12 24.15 -21.48
C LYS A 595 9.86 24.66 -20.80
N LEU A 596 9.11 23.75 -20.20
CA LEU A 596 7.94 24.10 -19.41
C LEU A 596 8.24 23.87 -17.93
N THR A 597 8.02 24.87 -17.09
CA THR A 597 8.19 24.74 -15.64
C THR A 597 6.90 25.03 -14.91
N LEU A 598 6.52 24.14 -14.00
CA LEU A 598 5.41 24.31 -13.07
C LEU A 598 5.97 24.54 -11.67
N GLN A 599 5.33 25.45 -10.93
CA GLN A 599 5.57 25.65 -9.51
C GLN A 599 4.23 25.68 -8.80
N PHE A 600 4.06 24.86 -7.76
CA PHE A 600 2.84 24.80 -6.95
C PHE A 600 3.16 25.01 -5.48
N PRO A 601 2.50 25.96 -4.79
CA PRO A 601 2.53 26.07 -3.33
C PRO A 601 2.05 24.77 -2.67
N ILE A 602 2.80 24.26 -1.69
CA ILE A 602 2.44 23.08 -0.89
C ILE A 602 2.01 23.54 0.51
N PRO A 603 0.70 23.60 0.81
CA PRO A 603 0.24 24.05 2.12
C PRO A 603 0.31 22.93 3.17
N LEU A 604 0.53 23.34 4.42
CA LEU A 604 0.15 22.54 5.58
C LEU A 604 -1.37 22.63 5.76
N ARG A 605 -2.02 21.50 5.98
CA ARG A 605 -3.48 21.41 6.21
C ARG A 605 -3.80 20.33 7.23
N THR A 606 -4.99 20.43 7.81
CA THR A 606 -5.57 19.36 8.63
C THR A 606 -6.75 18.72 7.93
N GLU A 607 -7.01 17.45 8.20
CA GLU A 607 -8.14 16.70 7.66
C GLU A 607 -8.82 15.94 8.79
N ALA A 608 -10.11 16.19 9.02
CA ALA A 608 -10.86 15.49 10.06
C ALA A 608 -10.99 14.01 9.75
N ILE A 609 -10.96 13.18 10.79
CA ILE A 609 -11.34 11.77 10.66
C ILE A 609 -12.78 11.67 10.13
N LYS A 610 -13.09 10.64 9.35
CA LYS A 610 -14.45 10.37 8.86
C LYS A 610 -15.30 9.79 9.99
N ASP A 611 -15.67 10.65 10.94
CA ASP A 611 -16.60 10.34 12.03
C ASP A 611 -17.57 11.51 12.20
N ASP A 612 -18.86 11.23 12.28
CA ASP A 612 -19.91 12.25 12.35
C ASP A 612 -20.29 12.67 13.78
N ARG A 613 -19.71 12.01 14.80
CA ARG A 613 -19.95 12.33 16.21
C ARG A 613 -19.20 13.59 16.64
N PRO A 614 -19.89 14.58 17.23
CA PRO A 614 -19.27 15.85 17.63
C PRO A 614 -18.09 15.72 18.61
N GLU A 615 -18.09 14.72 19.48
CA GLU A 615 -17.02 14.51 20.46
C GLU A 615 -15.66 14.13 19.83
N TYR A 616 -15.65 13.72 18.56
CA TYR A 616 -14.42 13.39 17.81
C TYR A 616 -14.06 14.45 16.76
N ALA A 617 -14.73 15.62 16.74
CA ALA A 617 -14.48 16.69 15.77
C ALA A 617 -13.06 17.30 15.85
N SER A 618 -12.38 17.15 16.99
CA SER A 618 -10.99 17.55 17.20
C SER A 618 -9.97 16.57 16.63
N ILE A 619 -10.39 15.35 16.24
CA ILE A 619 -9.47 14.33 15.74
C ILE A 619 -9.15 14.57 14.26
N ARG A 620 -7.90 14.95 13.98
CA ARG A 620 -7.46 15.38 12.65
C ARG A 620 -6.10 14.81 12.28
N ALA A 621 -5.93 14.44 11.03
CA ALA A 621 -4.63 14.17 10.42
C ALA A 621 -3.98 15.47 9.93
N ILE A 622 -2.65 15.48 9.79
CA ILE A 622 -1.87 16.62 9.31
C ILE A 622 -1.24 16.25 7.96
N LEU A 623 -1.40 17.09 6.94
CA LEU A 623 -0.87 16.86 5.61
C LEU A 623 -0.06 18.06 5.12
N TYR A 624 0.96 17.79 4.32
CA TYR A 624 1.74 18.76 3.56
C TYR A 624 1.54 18.50 2.07
N GLY A 625 0.60 19.23 1.46
CA GLY A 625 0.09 18.92 0.11
C GLY A 625 -0.42 17.47 0.01
N PRO A 626 0.22 16.60 -0.79
CA PRO A 626 -0.16 15.20 -0.92
C PRO A 626 0.45 14.27 0.15
N TYR A 627 1.41 14.75 0.95
CA TYR A 627 2.12 13.92 1.94
C TYR A 627 1.38 13.93 3.28
N LEU A 628 0.99 12.76 3.76
CA LEU A 628 0.47 12.55 5.11
C LEU A 628 1.64 12.55 6.10
N LEU A 629 1.59 13.43 7.09
CA LEU A 629 2.59 13.53 8.14
C LEU A 629 2.14 12.72 9.36
N ALA A 630 3.03 11.87 9.86
CA ALA A 630 2.85 11.14 11.11
C ALA A 630 3.86 11.64 12.14
N GLY A 631 3.46 11.68 13.41
CA GLY A 631 4.33 12.11 14.51
C GLY A 631 4.96 10.93 15.22
N HIS A 632 6.27 11.00 15.50
CA HIS A 632 6.95 10.03 16.35
C HIS A 632 6.33 10.06 17.77
N SER A 633 5.67 8.98 18.14
CA SER A 633 4.96 8.84 19.41
C SER A 633 4.65 7.40 19.74
N THR A 634 4.57 7.09 21.04
CA THR A 634 4.13 5.77 21.54
C THR A 634 2.69 5.78 22.07
N ALA A 635 2.12 6.95 22.35
CA ALA A 635 0.73 7.10 22.82
C ALA A 635 0.26 8.56 22.77
N ASP A 636 1.14 9.52 23.07
CA ASP A 636 0.79 10.95 23.05
C ASP A 636 0.29 11.37 21.66
N TRP A 637 -0.79 12.16 21.65
CA TRP A 637 -1.45 12.60 20.42
C TRP A 637 -2.22 13.91 20.59
N ASP A 638 -2.16 14.53 21.78
CA ASP A 638 -2.84 15.79 22.08
C ASP A 638 -2.01 17.00 21.64
N ILE A 639 -2.65 17.87 20.87
CA ILE A 639 -2.14 19.18 20.44
C ILE A 639 -3.10 20.24 20.97
N LYS A 640 -2.56 21.24 21.68
CA LYS A 640 -3.32 22.41 22.13
C LYS A 640 -2.88 23.63 21.35
N THR A 641 -3.81 24.22 20.63
CA THR A 641 -3.59 25.44 19.86
C THR A 641 -4.27 26.61 20.57
N ALA A 642 -3.83 27.84 20.33
CA ALA A 642 -4.62 28.99 20.73
C ALA A 642 -5.85 29.09 19.81
N SER A 643 -6.95 29.65 20.31
CA SER A 643 -8.12 29.94 19.49
C SER A 643 -7.74 30.78 18.25
N ASN A 644 -8.21 30.37 17.07
CA ASN A 644 -7.89 30.96 15.77
C ASN A 644 -6.39 30.96 15.38
N ALA A 645 -5.55 30.13 16.00
CA ALA A 645 -4.15 30.01 15.61
C ALA A 645 -3.99 29.47 14.19
N SER A 646 -3.07 30.06 13.42
CA SER A 646 -2.66 29.50 12.14
C SER A 646 -1.88 28.20 12.37
N ILE A 647 -1.94 27.26 11.42
CA ILE A 647 -1.16 26.02 11.46
C ILE A 647 0.36 26.28 11.62
N THR A 648 0.84 27.40 11.09
CA THR A 648 2.25 27.82 11.17
C THR A 648 2.67 28.32 12.55
N ASP A 649 1.73 28.62 13.44
CA ASP A 649 2.03 29.10 14.80
C ASP A 649 2.47 27.95 15.72
N TRP A 650 2.03 26.73 15.38
CA TRP A 650 2.30 25.52 16.15
C TRP A 650 2.98 24.40 15.36
N ILE A 651 3.11 24.51 14.03
CA ILE A 651 3.98 23.64 13.21
C ILE A 651 5.12 24.47 12.60
N THR A 652 6.36 24.10 12.88
CA THR A 652 7.56 24.76 12.34
C THR A 652 8.43 23.80 11.52
N PRO A 653 9.02 24.23 10.40
CA PRO A 653 9.86 23.37 9.58
C PRO A 653 11.21 23.10 10.24
N ILE A 654 11.76 21.90 10.00
CA ILE A 654 13.11 21.53 10.45
C ILE A 654 14.13 21.87 9.35
N PRO A 655 15.13 22.74 9.63
CA PRO A 655 16.19 23.04 8.69
C PRO A 655 17.05 21.82 8.35
N ALA A 656 17.32 21.60 7.05
CA ALA A 656 18.17 20.49 6.58
C ALA A 656 19.57 20.46 7.23
N ILE A 657 20.09 21.62 7.65
CA ILE A 657 21.37 21.75 8.33
C ILE A 657 21.40 21.01 9.68
N TYR A 658 20.25 20.77 10.32
CA TYR A 658 20.18 20.01 11.58
C TYR A 658 20.68 18.57 11.41
N ASN A 659 20.58 17.98 10.21
CA ASN A 659 21.17 16.68 9.93
C ASN A 659 22.70 16.64 10.09
N THR A 660 23.39 17.79 9.98
CA THR A 660 24.84 17.88 10.24
C THR A 660 25.18 17.91 11.73
N GLN A 661 24.18 18.02 12.60
CA GLN A 661 24.30 18.08 14.05
C GLN A 661 23.86 16.78 14.74
N LEU A 662 23.48 15.75 13.96
CA LEU A 662 23.03 14.45 14.48
C LEU A 662 24.19 13.48 14.67
N PHE A 663 24.31 12.96 15.88
CA PHE A 663 25.36 12.03 16.29
C PHE A 663 24.81 10.86 17.13
N SER A 664 25.55 9.76 17.09
CA SER A 664 25.36 8.59 17.94
C SER A 664 26.66 8.24 18.64
N PHE A 665 26.57 7.85 19.92
CA PHE A 665 27.74 7.64 20.79
C PHE A 665 27.91 6.16 21.11
N TYR A 666 29.09 5.60 20.81
CA TYR A 666 29.37 4.17 20.89
C TYR A 666 30.45 3.84 21.92
N GLN A 667 30.36 2.65 22.50
CA GLN A 667 31.44 2.00 23.25
C GLN A 667 31.53 0.54 22.83
N HIS A 668 32.76 0.01 22.81
CA HIS A 668 33.01 -1.39 22.54
C HIS A 668 33.46 -2.10 23.81
N PHE A 669 32.68 -3.07 24.26
CA PHE A 669 33.01 -3.92 25.41
C PHE A 669 32.37 -5.29 25.25
N SER A 670 32.92 -6.32 25.91
CA SER A 670 32.41 -7.70 25.86
C SER A 670 32.19 -8.25 24.43
N GLY A 671 33.10 -7.90 23.49
CA GLY A 671 33.05 -8.33 22.09
C GLY A 671 31.89 -7.77 21.27
N SER A 672 31.14 -6.78 21.78
CA SER A 672 29.98 -6.18 21.12
C SER A 672 30.06 -4.65 21.09
N SER A 673 29.40 -4.04 20.11
CA SER A 673 29.23 -2.59 20.04
C SER A 673 27.95 -2.19 20.77
N PHE A 674 28.08 -1.29 21.74
CA PHE A 674 26.99 -0.69 22.49
C PHE A 674 26.87 0.79 22.14
N ILE A 675 25.66 1.31 22.26
CA ILE A 675 25.29 2.66 21.88
C ILE A 675 24.53 3.34 23.01
N LEU A 676 24.79 4.63 23.20
CA LEU A 676 24.07 5.47 24.14
C LEU A 676 22.66 5.73 23.61
N THR A 677 21.65 5.56 24.47
CA THR A 677 20.23 5.68 24.10
C THR A 677 19.47 6.49 25.13
N SER A 678 18.55 7.33 24.67
CA SER A 678 17.60 8.05 25.53
C SER A 678 16.31 7.24 25.67
N LEU A 679 15.95 6.87 26.89
CA LEU A 679 14.68 6.22 27.20
C LEU A 679 14.08 6.89 28.42
N LYS A 680 12.85 7.41 28.31
CA LYS A 680 12.13 8.09 29.41
C LYS A 680 13.00 9.18 30.09
N ASN A 681 13.70 10.00 29.30
CA ASN A 681 14.64 11.05 29.75
C ASN A 681 15.86 10.55 30.54
N SER A 682 16.14 9.25 30.54
CA SER A 682 17.36 8.65 31.10
C SER A 682 18.28 8.14 30.00
N LEU A 683 19.59 8.17 30.24
CA LEU A 683 20.59 7.64 29.31
C LEU A 683 20.93 6.20 29.69
N THR A 684 20.91 5.28 28.72
CA THR A 684 21.30 3.88 28.94
C THR A 684 22.18 3.36 27.80
N MET A 685 23.03 2.37 28.08
CA MET A 685 23.78 1.67 27.03
C MET A 685 23.01 0.43 26.55
N LYS A 686 22.74 0.37 25.25
CA LYS A 686 22.06 -0.76 24.59
C LYS A 686 22.93 -1.33 23.48
N LYS A 687 22.69 -2.57 23.08
CA LYS A 687 23.39 -3.16 21.93
C LYS A 687 23.05 -2.36 20.67
N SER A 688 24.05 -2.10 19.81
CA SER A 688 23.86 -1.30 18.60
C SER A 688 22.70 -1.84 17.74
N PRO A 689 21.68 -1.03 17.41
CA PRO A 689 20.54 -1.47 16.63
C PRO A 689 20.83 -1.53 15.13
N LYS A 690 19.93 -2.21 14.40
CA LYS A 690 19.81 -2.04 12.95
C LYS A 690 19.13 -0.70 12.62
N PRO A 691 19.41 -0.09 11.46
CA PRO A 691 18.68 1.09 10.98
C PRO A 691 17.17 0.82 10.85
N GLY A 692 16.36 1.86 11.06
CA GLY A 692 14.90 1.76 10.94
C GLY A 692 14.17 1.17 12.15
N THR A 693 14.86 1.05 13.30
CA THR A 693 14.26 0.59 14.56
C THR A 693 14.02 1.78 15.50
N SER A 694 13.05 1.68 16.43
CA SER A 694 12.86 2.68 17.49
C SER A 694 14.14 2.93 18.30
N LEU A 695 14.95 1.88 18.51
CA LEU A 695 16.22 2.01 19.22
C LEU A 695 17.24 2.88 18.46
N ALA A 696 17.26 2.83 17.12
CA ALA A 696 18.12 3.69 16.31
C ALA A 696 17.75 5.17 16.43
N LEU A 697 16.46 5.44 16.57
CA LEU A 697 15.91 6.77 16.82
C LEU A 697 16.28 7.27 18.23
N HIS A 698 16.05 6.47 19.27
CA HIS A 698 16.46 6.79 20.64
C HIS A 698 17.99 6.91 20.82
N ALA A 699 18.78 6.34 19.91
CA ALA A 699 20.24 6.40 19.91
C ALA A 699 20.82 7.57 19.09
N THR A 700 19.95 8.41 18.50
CA THR A 700 20.36 9.55 17.69
C THR A 700 20.06 10.84 18.46
N PHE A 701 21.08 11.69 18.58
CA PHE A 701 20.99 12.95 19.32
C PHE A 701 21.41 14.10 18.43
N ARG A 702 20.70 15.22 18.52
CA ARG A 702 21.18 16.51 18.03
C ARG A 702 22.04 17.16 19.12
N ILE A 703 23.26 17.56 18.74
CA ILE A 703 24.15 18.33 19.62
C ILE A 703 23.88 19.81 19.42
N ILE A 704 23.42 20.49 20.48
CA ILE A 704 23.08 21.92 20.45
C ILE A 704 24.13 22.70 21.22
N ASN A 705 24.78 23.68 20.59
CA ASN A 705 25.68 24.62 21.26
C ASN A 705 24.88 25.76 21.93
N ILE A 706 24.91 25.82 23.26
CA ILE A 706 24.12 26.78 24.05
C ILE A 706 24.63 28.22 23.89
N GLN A 707 25.93 28.38 23.62
CA GLN A 707 26.57 29.68 23.50
C GLN A 707 26.44 30.29 22.10
N ALA A 708 25.83 29.57 21.15
CA ALA A 708 25.76 29.97 19.75
C ALA A 708 24.69 31.02 19.40
N LYS A 709 24.01 31.64 20.38
CA LYS A 709 22.94 32.63 20.13
C LYS A 709 23.36 33.81 19.23
N HIS A 710 24.66 34.04 19.04
CA HIS A 710 25.22 35.10 18.17
C HIS A 710 26.33 34.62 17.20
N SER A 711 26.52 33.32 17.00
CA SER A 711 27.60 32.82 16.12
C SER A 711 27.11 32.61 14.69
N SER A 712 27.72 33.29 13.72
CA SER A 712 27.49 33.09 12.28
C SER A 712 28.05 31.76 11.75
N ARG A 713 28.85 31.04 12.56
CA ARG A 713 29.56 29.82 12.13
C ARG A 713 28.81 28.58 12.64
N ILE A 714 28.06 27.95 11.74
CA ILE A 714 27.36 26.70 12.01
C ILE A 714 28.39 25.59 12.22
N SER A 715 28.33 24.92 13.37
CA SER A 715 29.18 23.75 13.66
C SER A 715 28.63 22.54 12.91
N THR A 716 29.45 21.91 12.07
CA THR A 716 29.03 20.84 11.13
C THR A 716 29.79 19.52 11.33
N THR A 717 30.91 19.59 12.07
CA THR A 717 31.72 18.44 12.48
C THR A 717 31.75 18.34 14.00
N LEU A 718 31.98 17.14 14.52
CA LEU A 718 32.08 16.93 15.97
C LEU A 718 33.20 17.76 16.60
N ARG A 719 34.31 17.95 15.88
CA ARG A 719 35.46 18.75 16.34
C ARG A 719 35.08 20.20 16.60
N ASP A 720 34.11 20.73 15.85
CA ASP A 720 33.60 22.09 16.07
C ASP A 720 32.91 22.24 17.43
N PHE A 721 32.50 21.15 18.08
CA PHE A 721 31.84 21.17 19.39
C PHE A 721 32.82 20.95 20.55
N ILE A 722 34.06 20.51 20.31
CA ILE A 722 35.05 20.29 21.38
C ILE A 722 35.37 21.62 22.08
N GLY A 723 35.36 21.60 23.41
CA GLY A 723 35.53 22.76 24.29
C GLY A 723 34.27 23.59 24.50
N LYS A 724 33.14 23.27 23.84
CA LYS A 724 31.91 24.07 23.92
C LYS A 724 30.90 23.48 24.90
N SER A 725 30.06 24.35 25.47
CA SER A 725 28.88 23.94 26.24
C SER A 725 27.78 23.43 25.30
N VAL A 726 27.41 22.15 25.43
CA VAL A 726 26.45 21.46 24.58
C VAL A 726 25.29 20.84 25.37
N MET A 727 24.16 20.69 24.69
CA MET A 727 23.01 19.90 25.14
C MET A 727 22.82 18.73 24.17
N LEU A 728 22.36 17.60 24.71
CA LEU A 728 21.90 16.47 23.91
C LEU A 728 20.38 16.52 23.82
N GLU A 729 19.87 16.78 22.63
CA GLU A 729 18.44 16.70 22.31
C GLU A 729 18.17 15.36 21.61
N PRO A 730 17.27 14.51 22.12
CA PRO A 730 16.86 13.29 21.43
C PRO A 730 16.18 13.61 20.09
N PHE A 731 16.46 12.80 19.07
CA PHE A 731 15.94 12.99 17.71
C PHE A 731 14.40 13.12 17.65
N ASP A 732 13.68 12.31 18.41
CA ASP A 732 12.22 12.19 18.41
C ASP A 732 11.50 13.13 19.39
N LEU A 733 12.25 13.85 20.22
CA LEU A 733 11.73 14.77 21.22
C LEU A 733 12.32 16.18 21.01
N PRO A 734 12.00 16.84 19.88
CA PRO A 734 12.55 18.15 19.57
C PRO A 734 12.20 19.18 20.64
N GLY A 735 13.17 20.01 21.03
CA GLY A 735 13.05 21.00 22.09
C GLY A 735 13.20 20.45 23.51
N THR A 736 13.49 19.15 23.68
CA THR A 736 13.76 18.55 25.00
C THR A 736 15.26 18.35 25.24
N GLN A 737 15.67 18.33 26.50
CA GLN A 737 17.04 18.05 26.91
C GLN A 737 17.08 16.74 27.69
N VAL A 738 18.07 15.90 27.41
CA VAL A 738 18.35 14.72 28.23
C VAL A 738 19.67 14.89 28.99
N GLY A 739 19.62 14.66 30.30
CA GLY A 739 20.75 14.89 31.21
C GLY A 739 20.97 16.37 31.52
N SER A 740 22.19 16.72 31.96
CA SER A 740 22.61 18.11 32.26
C SER A 740 23.23 18.80 31.03
N VAL A 741 23.60 20.07 31.19
CA VAL A 741 24.48 20.74 30.21
C VAL A 741 25.88 20.15 30.33
N PHE A 742 26.49 19.80 29.19
CA PHE A 742 27.83 19.22 29.14
C PHE A 742 28.84 20.17 28.50
N VAL A 743 30.12 20.01 28.82
CA VAL A 743 31.24 20.50 28.01
C VAL A 743 31.77 19.29 27.24
N LEU A 744 31.76 19.36 25.91
CA LEU A 744 32.29 18.28 25.08
C LEU A 744 33.82 18.38 25.08
N VAL A 745 34.53 17.35 25.51
CA VAL A 745 35.99 17.30 25.51
C VAL A 745 36.52 16.13 24.69
N SER A 746 37.78 16.18 24.29
CA SER A 746 38.46 15.01 23.72
C SER A 746 38.40 13.85 24.71
N GLY A 747 38.20 12.62 24.22
CA GLY A 747 37.99 11.48 25.09
C GLY A 747 39.18 11.23 26.01
N LEU A 748 38.85 10.90 27.26
CA LEU A 748 39.83 10.70 28.33
C LEU A 748 40.69 9.46 28.10
N ASP A 749 40.27 8.53 27.25
CA ASP A 749 40.99 7.31 26.90
C ASP A 749 42.17 7.53 25.93
N GLY A 750 42.36 8.77 25.44
CA GLY A 750 43.44 9.15 24.54
C GLY A 750 43.31 8.59 23.12
N ARG A 751 42.20 7.93 22.77
CA ARG A 751 41.96 7.43 21.41
C ARG A 751 41.55 8.56 20.49
N ASN A 752 42.11 8.58 19.28
CA ASN A 752 41.62 9.50 18.25
C ASN A 752 40.12 9.27 18.00
N GLU A 753 39.37 10.37 17.81
CA GLU A 753 37.91 10.38 17.57
C GLU A 753 37.02 10.02 18.78
N SER A 754 37.60 9.74 19.94
CA SER A 754 36.85 9.63 21.19
C SER A 754 36.47 11.02 21.73
N ILE A 755 35.32 11.10 22.41
CA ILE A 755 34.88 12.26 23.16
C ILE A 755 34.43 11.87 24.56
N SER A 756 34.43 12.83 25.47
CA SER A 756 33.81 12.70 26.79
C SER A 756 32.87 13.88 27.05
N LEU A 757 31.80 13.61 27.77
CA LEU A 757 30.79 14.61 28.13
C LEU A 757 31.00 15.00 29.60
N GLU A 758 31.69 16.12 29.83
CA GLU A 758 31.94 16.65 31.18
C GLU A 758 30.72 17.44 31.65
N SER A 759 30.28 17.23 32.89
CA SER A 759 29.18 18.00 33.48
C SER A 759 29.59 19.47 33.66
N LYS A 760 28.81 20.40 33.10
CA LYS A 760 29.06 21.83 33.29
C LYS A 760 28.89 22.28 34.75
N SER A 761 27.99 21.64 35.48
CA SER A 761 27.73 21.97 36.89
C SER A 761 28.79 21.40 37.85
N HIS A 762 29.48 20.33 37.45
CA HIS A 762 30.46 19.64 38.30
C HIS A 762 31.71 19.30 37.49
N LYS A 763 32.70 20.19 37.51
CA LYS A 763 33.98 20.03 36.81
C LYS A 763 34.68 18.76 37.29
N GLY A 764 35.23 17.97 36.36
CA GLY A 764 35.86 16.68 36.63
C GLY A 764 34.88 15.50 36.74
N CYS A 765 33.59 15.71 36.48
CA CYS A 765 32.57 14.66 36.47
C CYS A 765 32.03 14.43 35.06
N PHE A 766 31.97 13.16 34.64
CA PHE A 766 31.69 12.78 33.26
C PHE A 766 30.54 11.79 33.17
N VAL A 767 29.86 11.79 32.03
CA VAL A 767 28.93 10.71 31.65
C VAL A 767 29.71 9.39 31.61
N HIS A 768 29.31 8.44 32.46
CA HIS A 768 30.05 7.22 32.74
C HIS A 768 29.11 6.00 32.65
N SER A 769 29.39 5.10 31.70
CA SER A 769 28.53 3.94 31.45
C SER A 769 28.80 2.73 32.35
N GLY A 770 29.98 2.69 32.97
CA GLY A 770 30.48 1.52 33.70
C GLY A 770 30.63 0.28 32.81
N MET A 771 30.71 0.46 31.48
CA MET A 771 30.72 -0.60 30.47
C MET A 771 29.67 -1.70 30.72
N SER A 772 28.47 -1.28 31.14
CA SER A 772 27.38 -2.19 31.48
C SER A 772 26.18 -1.97 30.56
N SER A 773 25.57 -3.05 30.08
CA SER A 773 24.38 -2.96 29.25
C SER A 773 23.11 -2.89 30.11
N GLY A 774 22.18 -2.03 29.72
CA GLY A 774 20.84 -1.96 30.31
C GLY A 774 20.75 -1.24 31.65
N LYS A 775 21.88 -0.84 32.26
CA LYS A 775 21.90 0.06 33.40
C LYS A 775 21.88 1.52 32.95
N GLU A 776 21.33 2.37 33.80
CA GLU A 776 21.37 3.82 33.61
C GLU A 776 22.82 4.33 33.69
N VAL A 777 23.17 5.17 32.72
CA VAL A 777 24.45 5.85 32.62
C VAL A 777 24.43 6.98 33.64
N LYS A 778 25.46 7.06 34.48
CA LYS A 778 25.53 8.03 35.58
C LYS A 778 26.59 9.08 35.32
N ILE A 779 26.47 10.23 35.98
CA ILE A 779 27.59 11.17 36.07
C ILE A 779 28.50 10.70 37.20
N ARG A 780 29.78 10.46 36.90
CA ARG A 780 30.79 10.05 37.90
C ARG A 780 31.98 11.00 37.87
N CYS A 781 32.41 11.43 39.04
CA CYS A 781 33.57 12.30 39.21
C CYS A 781 34.86 11.47 39.29
N LYS A 782 35.91 11.97 38.62
CA LYS A 782 37.24 11.37 38.71
C LYS A 782 37.80 11.61 40.12
N SER A 783 38.16 10.56 40.85
CA SER A 783 38.75 10.68 42.18
C SER A 783 40.28 10.63 42.10
N ASN A 784 40.97 11.35 43.01
CA ASN A 784 42.44 11.28 43.10
C ASN A 784 42.94 9.90 43.57
N SER A 785 42.04 9.01 44.01
CA SER A 785 42.31 7.67 44.53
C SER A 785 41.90 6.54 43.57
N ASP A 786 41.47 6.83 42.34
CA ASP A 786 41.08 5.80 41.38
C ASP A 786 42.32 5.00 40.95
N ALA A 787 42.53 3.85 41.60
CA ALA A 787 43.65 2.92 41.35
C ALA A 787 43.71 2.38 39.92
N ASP A 788 42.69 2.66 39.10
CA ASP A 788 42.61 2.27 37.70
C ASP A 788 42.08 3.42 36.82
N ALA A 789 42.80 4.55 36.81
CA ALA A 789 42.47 5.74 36.00
C ALA A 789 42.25 5.40 34.51
N SER A 790 42.85 4.31 34.01
CA SER A 790 42.61 3.79 32.66
C SER A 790 41.18 3.26 32.48
N SER A 791 40.63 2.56 33.48
CA SER A 791 39.26 2.04 33.45
C SER A 791 38.23 3.18 33.46
N PHE A 792 38.39 4.16 34.36
CA PHE A 792 37.50 5.32 34.41
C PHE A 792 37.48 6.08 33.07
N ASN A 793 38.68 6.34 32.53
CA ASN A 793 38.82 7.06 31.27
C ASN A 793 38.13 6.33 30.11
N LYS A 794 38.22 4.99 30.04
CA LYS A 794 37.52 4.18 29.04
C LYS A 794 36.00 4.23 29.21
N ASP A 795 35.50 4.11 30.43
CA ASP A 795 34.06 4.09 30.73
C ASP A 795 33.38 5.46 30.49
N ALA A 796 34.15 6.54 30.58
CA ALA A 796 33.72 7.91 30.33
C ALA A 796 33.99 8.41 28.90
N SER A 797 34.58 7.59 28.02
CA SER A 797 34.89 7.96 26.63
C SER A 797 33.96 7.24 25.66
N PHE A 798 33.50 7.96 24.64
CA PHE A 798 32.58 7.46 23.61
C PHE A 798 33.14 7.77 22.22
N ILE A 799 32.98 6.83 21.30
CA ILE A 799 33.22 7.08 19.88
C ILE A 799 31.94 7.70 19.29
N ALA A 800 32.01 8.94 18.83
CA ALA A 800 30.88 9.61 18.23
C ALA A 800 30.91 9.45 16.70
N ARG A 801 29.80 9.00 16.12
CA ARG A 801 29.61 8.86 14.67
C ARG A 801 28.39 9.65 14.23
N ARG A 802 28.21 9.82 12.91
CA ARG A 802 26.96 10.35 12.35
C ARG A 802 25.77 9.55 12.89
N GLY A 803 24.68 10.26 13.20
CA GLY A 803 23.46 9.68 13.74
C GLY A 803 22.95 8.52 12.88
N LEU A 804 22.34 7.52 13.55
CA LEU A 804 21.71 6.38 12.87
C LEU A 804 20.44 6.77 12.10
N ARG A 805 19.83 7.90 12.46
CA ARG A 805 18.71 8.53 11.77
C ARG A 805 19.09 9.92 11.25
N LYS A 806 18.35 10.36 10.24
CA LYS A 806 18.34 11.72 9.70
C LYS A 806 16.89 12.16 9.60
N TYR A 807 16.65 13.45 9.78
CA TYR A 807 15.38 14.08 9.46
C TYR A 807 15.11 13.94 7.97
N ASP A 808 13.91 13.50 7.62
CA ASP A 808 13.38 13.57 6.27
C ASP A 808 13.37 15.03 5.76
N PRO A 809 13.58 15.30 4.45
CA PRO A 809 13.46 16.65 3.90
C PRO A 809 12.12 17.34 4.23
N ILE A 810 11.04 16.56 4.42
CA ILE A 810 9.70 17.02 4.79
C ILE A 810 9.47 16.84 6.30
N SER A 811 10.44 17.24 7.12
CA SER A 811 10.30 17.16 8.59
C SER A 811 9.82 18.48 9.19
N PHE A 812 8.90 18.38 10.16
CA PHE A 812 8.37 19.50 10.93
C PHE A 812 8.36 19.19 12.44
N VAL A 813 8.28 20.23 13.26
CA VAL A 813 8.00 20.12 14.70
C VAL A 813 6.60 20.67 14.95
N ALA A 814 5.71 19.85 15.51
CA ALA A 814 4.42 20.31 16.01
C ALA A 814 4.46 20.49 17.54
N LYS A 815 3.94 21.62 18.05
CA LYS A 815 3.80 21.87 19.49
C LYS A 815 2.62 21.07 20.03
N GLY A 816 2.90 20.05 20.83
CA GLY A 816 1.86 19.28 21.53
C GLY A 816 1.55 19.86 22.91
N ALA A 817 0.55 19.29 23.58
CA ALA A 817 0.11 19.74 24.90
C ALA A 817 1.19 19.54 25.99
N ASN A 818 1.86 18.39 25.97
CA ASN A 818 2.85 17.99 26.98
C ASN A 818 4.29 17.95 26.43
N ARG A 819 4.44 17.78 25.12
CA ARG A 819 5.73 17.69 24.41
C ARG A 819 5.56 18.09 22.96
N ASN A 820 6.66 18.39 22.27
CA ASN A 820 6.63 18.54 20.83
C ASN A 820 6.66 17.17 20.13
N PHE A 821 6.12 17.14 18.91
CA PHE A 821 6.15 15.99 18.00
C PHE A 821 7.06 16.27 16.81
N LEU A 822 7.97 15.35 16.52
CA LEU A 822 8.62 15.29 15.22
C LEU A 822 7.66 14.69 14.20
N LEU A 823 7.25 15.47 13.20
CA LEU A 823 6.41 15.03 12.09
C LEU A 823 7.27 14.70 10.87
N GLU A 824 7.07 13.52 10.28
CA GLU A 824 7.69 13.08 9.03
C GLU A 824 6.63 12.42 8.12
N PRO A 825 6.84 12.31 6.79
CA PRO A 825 5.94 11.57 5.92
C PRO A 825 5.78 10.12 6.39
N LEU A 826 4.56 9.55 6.33
CA LEU A 826 4.29 8.19 6.80
C LEU A 826 5.19 7.12 6.14
N LEU A 827 5.60 7.34 4.88
CA LEU A 827 6.51 6.45 4.15
C LEU A 827 7.94 6.41 4.73
N ALA A 828 8.34 7.39 5.54
CA ALA A 828 9.66 7.44 6.19
C ALA A 828 9.76 6.53 7.43
N PHE A 829 8.62 6.07 7.96
CA PHE A 829 8.52 5.18 9.12
C PHE A 829 8.73 3.72 8.72
N ARG A 830 9.50 3.00 9.52
CA ARG A 830 9.73 1.55 9.40
C ARG A 830 9.21 0.86 10.65
N ASP A 831 10.04 0.60 11.65
CA ASP A 831 9.61 -0.10 12.87
C ASP A 831 9.26 0.88 14.00
N GLU A 832 9.53 2.17 13.81
CA GLU A 832 9.24 3.24 14.77
C GLU A 832 7.75 3.34 15.08
N HIS A 833 7.42 3.82 16.29
CA HIS A 833 6.03 4.06 16.68
C HIS A 833 5.60 5.47 16.25
N TYR A 834 4.36 5.60 15.78
CA TYR A 834 3.85 6.83 15.23
C TYR A 834 2.37 7.05 15.51
N THR A 835 1.94 8.29 15.33
CA THR A 835 0.55 8.74 15.41
C THR A 835 0.18 9.45 14.11
N VAL A 836 -0.88 8.99 13.44
CA VAL A 836 -1.40 9.59 12.20
C VAL A 836 -2.43 10.68 12.50
N TYR A 837 -3.36 10.38 13.40
CA TYR A 837 -4.43 11.29 13.83
C TYR A 837 -4.12 11.88 15.19
N PHE A 838 -4.25 13.19 15.32
CA PHE A 838 -4.03 13.93 16.56
C PHE A 838 -5.36 14.47 17.09
N ASN A 839 -5.47 14.55 18.40
CA ASN A 839 -6.53 15.30 19.06
C ASN A 839 -6.10 16.77 19.13
N ILE A 840 -6.58 17.59 18.19
CA ILE A 840 -6.22 19.01 18.07
C ILE A 840 -7.32 19.85 18.71
N GLN A 841 -7.04 20.36 19.91
CA GLN A 841 -7.95 21.18 20.71
C GLN A 841 -7.60 22.66 20.60
N GLU A 842 -8.62 23.51 20.45
CA GLU A 842 -8.53 24.99 20.42
C GLU A 842 -8.70 25.63 21.80
#